data_AF-A0A932ZNH9-F1
#
_entry.id   AF-A0A932ZNH9-F1
#
_cell.length_a   1.000
_cell.length_b   1.000
_cell.length_c   1.000
_cell.angle_alpha   90.00
_cell.angle_beta   90.00
_cell.angle_gamma   90.00
#
_symmetry.space_group_name_H-M   'P 1'
#
loop_
_entity.id
_entity.type
_entity.pdbx_description
1 polymer ?
#
loop_
_entity_poly.entity_id
_entity_poly.type
_entity_poly.pdbx_seq_one_letter_code
_entity_poly.pdbx_strand_id
1 'polypeptide(L)'
;MRVKGLIRTAVLLFLRIAFRVYYRAIHVQGLERVPAQGPVLLVANHPNSLLDPALLIHLVPRTVRFGAKHTLFAGPLQPVMEAFGAIRLVRASDDPRAMRKNLEAFDVYARVLQGGDVAAIFPEGISQDEMRVAPVKSGAARIALKAESESGFHLGLVLLPVGLQFEPRRRFRADALVRIGEPVPVADLSELHGRNPREAVRVLTDRIDEAIKRLALHVETDAHAPLVERLADVYLERARRTGLAGARGTALRAELLQKIAVCVNHYAKADPEAVAAASRALTRYDRLRETAGIDRRLLEEPERLLPTPFGLAQMCVEGALGLFPALFGALTCGIPYLLTRAAAAHYTMRRGYEVARSLTHVLAGAITFPLAWGLQIAWVHHAEFSRNATIAFCALLAPTGLFALAYVRRMRKIALLIGGRVASWFRMDALARVRSAREELISLLDRMRDRYRTEVLGWPPVKVPRGRKRLAAGSVLAALVALLGTWLVLAWRDRPVAGLPSVPSPWDEIRRTDPALAQERLRRDALSAAHALAELDRVEARMRALRAEFAAGRRSYYKQDDADEVARLLLTYLNLRTALLRTVWMYRGEPEGPHGDPRGGEKAFLVAYASASGLLQKAAVLVETFGDDPLAQRKLNEGDAAWGIPGGNYDQALANLASGSVLAEMRQAQGEFDALRARGAFPQEEPYPSLERAAIRARPAIERAQKALGERKLAVALRRMRQGVADPYTRAQAVVSTWIGDFRIKDRPPLRGLISPGQTESLRGDLRPGDILVERRNWFMSNAFLPGYWPHAALYLGTPDSLRELGVADDPRVTPHWGAFLGKDAHGHAHAVIEADSEGVHFTSLEHSAGEADGIVALRPRVTDERRREAICRAISHYGKPYDFDFDFFSTHALVCTEVVFRAYDGAIDLPLTTILGRKTLPAQTFVQVHVDSRGRNDRPFDMVRFLDADEEAGRAVERDEDAIAGTLERSRFSFAR
;
A
#
# COMPACT_ATOMS: atom_id res chain seq x y z
N MET A 1 -51.16 -5.18 -5.77
CA MET A 1 -50.35 -6.22 -5.08
C MET A 1 -48.91 -6.34 -5.60
N ARG A 2 -48.65 -6.35 -6.92
CA ARG A 2 -47.29 -6.54 -7.49
C ARG A 2 -46.24 -5.50 -7.04
N VAL A 3 -46.58 -4.21 -6.98
CA VAL A 3 -45.64 -3.14 -6.58
C VAL A 3 -45.20 -3.25 -5.11
N LYS A 4 -46.14 -3.47 -4.18
CA LYS A 4 -45.83 -3.67 -2.75
C LYS A 4 -44.96 -4.90 -2.52
N GLY A 5 -45.21 -5.99 -3.27
CA GLY A 5 -44.36 -7.19 -3.25
C GLY A 5 -42.93 -6.90 -3.72
N LEU A 6 -42.77 -6.15 -4.82
CA LEU A 6 -41.46 -5.75 -5.33
C LEU A 6 -40.68 -4.89 -4.32
N ILE A 7 -41.36 -3.92 -3.69
CA ILE A 7 -40.76 -3.07 -2.64
C ILE A 7 -40.28 -3.92 -1.46
N ARG A 8 -41.09 -4.88 -0.96
CA ARG A 8 -40.67 -5.78 0.11
C ARG A 8 -39.42 -6.57 -0.27
N THR A 9 -39.41 -7.17 -1.45
CA THR A 9 -38.27 -7.95 -1.93
C THR A 9 -37.01 -7.09 -2.06
N ALA A 10 -37.12 -5.88 -2.60
CA ALA A 10 -36.00 -4.95 -2.72
C ALA A 10 -35.45 -4.54 -1.34
N VAL A 11 -36.32 -4.23 -0.38
CA VAL A 11 -35.93 -3.88 0.99
C VAL A 11 -35.26 -5.06 1.69
N LEU A 12 -35.81 -6.28 1.57
CA LEU A 12 -35.22 -7.49 2.17
C LEU A 12 -33.85 -7.81 1.57
N LEU A 13 -33.69 -7.66 0.25
CA LEU A 13 -32.39 -7.83 -0.42
C LEU A 13 -31.38 -6.79 0.08
N PHE A 14 -31.79 -5.51 0.16
CA PHE A 14 -30.98 -4.44 0.70
C PHE A 14 -30.55 -4.75 2.14
N LEU A 15 -31.48 -5.07 3.04
CA LEU A 15 -31.19 -5.38 4.44
C LEU A 15 -30.26 -6.59 4.56
N ARG A 16 -30.44 -7.63 3.75
CA ARG A 16 -29.57 -8.81 3.72
C ARG A 16 -28.12 -8.45 3.36
N ILE A 17 -27.92 -7.61 2.35
CA ILE A 17 -26.58 -7.17 1.94
C ILE A 17 -26.01 -6.22 2.99
N ALA A 18 -26.77 -5.20 3.39
CA ALA A 18 -26.37 -4.18 4.35
C ALA A 18 -25.96 -4.78 5.68
N PHE A 19 -26.74 -5.70 6.25
CA PHE A 19 -26.42 -6.35 7.51
C PHE A 19 -25.24 -7.32 7.41
N ARG A 20 -25.08 -8.03 6.30
CA ARG A 20 -23.91 -8.90 6.08
C ARG A 20 -22.61 -8.11 5.98
N VAL A 21 -22.66 -6.88 5.46
CA VAL A 21 -21.51 -5.98 5.35
C VAL A 21 -21.27 -5.23 6.67
N TYR A 22 -22.33 -4.68 7.26
CA TYR A 22 -22.26 -3.83 8.45
C TYR A 22 -21.98 -4.60 9.74
N TYR A 23 -22.75 -5.66 10.00
CA TYR A 23 -22.52 -6.51 11.16
C TYR A 23 -21.49 -7.55 10.81
N ARG A 24 -20.65 -7.89 11.80
CA ARG A 24 -19.74 -9.00 11.58
C ARG A 24 -20.46 -10.34 11.61
N ALA A 25 -21.34 -10.50 12.58
CA ALA A 25 -22.22 -11.64 12.75
C ALA A 25 -23.51 -11.17 13.45
N ILE A 26 -24.63 -11.77 13.06
CA ILE A 26 -25.91 -11.64 13.75
C ILE A 26 -26.20 -13.01 14.36
N HIS A 27 -26.23 -13.07 15.68
CA HIS A 27 -26.50 -14.30 16.42
C HIS A 27 -27.97 -14.31 16.82
N VAL A 28 -28.67 -15.38 16.45
CA VAL A 28 -30.11 -15.51 16.72
C VAL A 28 -30.33 -16.77 17.55
N GLN A 29 -31.11 -16.64 18.62
CA GLN A 29 -31.52 -17.74 19.49
C GLN A 29 -33.04 -17.72 19.64
N GLY A 30 -33.69 -18.89 19.63
CA GLY A 30 -35.14 -19.00 19.82
C GLY A 30 -35.98 -18.66 18.58
N LEU A 31 -35.39 -18.60 17.39
CA LEU A 31 -36.14 -18.30 16.16
C LEU A 31 -37.17 -19.37 15.83
N GLU A 32 -36.85 -20.62 16.18
CA GLU A 32 -37.73 -21.79 16.11
C GLU A 32 -39.02 -21.66 16.94
N ARG A 33 -39.05 -20.74 17.93
CA ARG A 33 -40.23 -20.48 18.75
C ARG A 33 -41.27 -19.63 18.03
N VAL A 34 -40.94 -19.00 16.91
CA VAL A 34 -41.89 -18.23 16.11
C VAL A 34 -42.76 -19.21 15.30
N PRO A 35 -44.07 -19.31 15.58
CA PRO A 35 -44.95 -20.21 14.85
C PRO A 35 -45.00 -19.89 13.35
N ALA A 36 -45.02 -20.94 12.53
CA ALA A 36 -45.13 -20.80 11.07
C ALA A 36 -46.46 -20.17 10.64
N GLN A 37 -47.53 -20.37 11.42
CA GLN A 37 -48.88 -19.84 11.18
C GLN A 37 -49.50 -19.37 12.50
N GLY A 38 -50.58 -18.60 12.41
CA GLY A 38 -51.31 -18.10 13.57
C GLY A 38 -50.78 -16.77 14.13
N PRO A 39 -51.53 -16.16 15.07
CA PRO A 39 -51.29 -14.83 15.62
C PRO A 39 -50.03 -14.77 16.50
N VAL A 40 -49.14 -13.82 16.21
CA VAL A 40 -47.93 -13.61 17.00
C VAL A 40 -47.74 -12.14 17.34
N LEU A 41 -47.56 -11.83 18.62
CA LEU A 41 -47.17 -10.50 19.07
C LEU A 41 -45.73 -10.53 19.60
N LEU A 42 -44.81 -9.93 18.87
CA LEU A 42 -43.43 -9.74 19.32
C LEU A 42 -43.34 -8.49 20.20
N VAL A 43 -42.78 -8.63 21.40
CA VAL A 43 -42.50 -7.51 22.31
C VAL A 43 -41.00 -7.40 22.53
N ALA A 44 -40.39 -6.33 22.05
CA ALA A 44 -38.93 -6.19 22.03
C ALA A 44 -38.44 -4.95 22.78
N ASN A 45 -37.26 -5.01 23.37
CA ASN A 45 -36.57 -3.78 23.78
C ASN A 45 -36.13 -2.96 22.55
N HIS A 46 -35.91 -1.66 22.72
CA HIS A 46 -35.68 -0.71 21.62
C HIS A 46 -34.32 0.01 21.67
N PRO A 47 -33.20 -0.73 21.65
CA PRO A 47 -31.90 -0.12 21.82
C PRO A 47 -31.49 0.74 20.62
N ASN A 48 -31.74 0.38 19.35
CA ASN A 48 -31.09 0.91 18.13
C ASN A 48 -32.02 1.53 17.10
N SER A 49 -33.09 2.21 17.57
CA SER A 49 -34.00 2.98 16.73
C SER A 49 -34.48 2.17 15.52
N LEU A 50 -34.46 2.72 14.31
CA LEU A 50 -34.94 2.06 13.08
C LEU A 50 -34.22 0.76 12.71
N LEU A 51 -33.03 0.48 13.25
CA LEU A 51 -32.36 -0.80 12.99
C LEU A 51 -32.99 -1.96 13.78
N ASP A 52 -33.67 -1.70 14.90
CA ASP A 52 -34.36 -2.73 15.67
C ASP A 52 -35.49 -3.41 14.86
N PRO A 53 -36.49 -2.67 14.33
CA PRO A 53 -37.51 -3.29 13.48
C PRO A 53 -36.92 -3.83 12.18
N ALA A 54 -35.93 -3.16 11.57
CA ALA A 54 -35.29 -3.67 10.35
C ALA A 54 -34.60 -5.02 10.57
N LEU A 55 -33.98 -5.24 11.73
CA LEU A 55 -33.37 -6.51 12.10
C LEU A 55 -34.42 -7.61 12.25
N LEU A 56 -35.54 -7.32 12.90
CA LEU A 56 -36.64 -8.28 13.04
C LEU A 56 -37.32 -8.59 11.70
N ILE A 57 -37.51 -7.60 10.82
CA ILE A 57 -37.99 -7.80 9.43
C ILE A 57 -37.06 -8.75 8.66
N HIS A 58 -35.75 -8.61 8.86
CA HIS A 58 -34.77 -9.43 8.16
C HIS A 58 -34.73 -10.88 8.67
N LEU A 59 -34.92 -11.09 9.98
CA LEU A 59 -34.72 -12.39 10.63
C LEU A 59 -35.99 -13.24 10.70
N VAL A 60 -37.14 -12.62 10.96
CA VAL A 60 -38.40 -13.35 11.13
C VAL A 60 -38.91 -13.79 9.76
N PRO A 61 -39.19 -15.10 9.54
CA PRO A 61 -39.56 -15.62 8.23
C PRO A 61 -41.00 -15.24 7.77
N ARG A 62 -41.71 -14.44 8.56
CA ARG A 62 -43.07 -13.96 8.33
C ARG A 62 -43.07 -12.44 8.19
N THR A 63 -44.06 -11.88 7.49
CA THR A 63 -44.17 -10.42 7.37
C THR A 63 -44.53 -9.83 8.74
N VAL A 64 -43.60 -9.09 9.34
CA VAL A 64 -43.81 -8.46 10.65
C VAL A 64 -44.34 -7.03 10.49
N ARG A 65 -45.51 -6.75 11.07
CA ARG A 65 -46.15 -5.42 11.07
C ARG A 65 -45.76 -4.66 12.34
N PHE A 66 -45.04 -3.55 12.19
CA PHE A 66 -44.53 -2.77 13.32
C PHE A 66 -45.33 -1.50 13.56
N GLY A 67 -45.40 -1.10 14.82
CA GLY A 67 -45.76 0.26 15.22
C GLY A 67 -44.68 1.26 14.82
N ALA A 68 -44.99 2.18 13.90
CA ALA A 68 -44.06 3.19 13.41
C ALA A 68 -44.55 4.62 13.73
N LYS A 69 -43.61 5.53 13.96
CA LYS A 69 -43.89 6.95 14.22
C LYS A 69 -44.66 7.55 13.04
N HIS A 70 -45.71 8.32 13.31
CA HIS A 70 -46.55 8.93 12.28
C HIS A 70 -45.77 9.75 11.23
N THR A 71 -44.65 10.39 11.61
CA THR A 71 -43.79 11.15 10.69
C THR A 71 -43.10 10.29 9.62
N LEU A 72 -42.96 8.97 9.85
CA LEU A 72 -42.37 8.04 8.87
C LEU A 72 -43.35 7.68 7.74
N PHE A 73 -44.63 8.01 7.91
CA PHE A 73 -45.65 7.91 6.87
C PHE A 73 -45.79 9.21 6.07
N ALA A 74 -44.81 10.11 6.16
CA ALA A 74 -44.67 11.29 5.32
C ALA A 74 -43.30 11.24 4.63
N GLY A 75 -43.26 11.48 3.31
CA GLY A 75 -42.02 11.52 2.52
C GLY A 75 -41.55 10.15 2.00
N PRO A 76 -40.23 9.96 1.75
CA PRO A 76 -39.72 8.86 0.93
C PRO A 76 -39.83 7.47 1.56
N LEU A 77 -40.11 7.37 2.87
CA LEU A 77 -40.29 6.09 3.58
C LEU A 77 -41.74 5.59 3.59
N GLN A 78 -42.71 6.42 3.23
CA GLN A 78 -44.13 6.03 3.17
C GLN A 78 -44.39 4.75 2.35
N PRO A 79 -43.89 4.58 1.11
CA PRO A 79 -44.15 3.37 0.33
C PRO A 79 -43.57 2.11 0.99
N VAL A 80 -42.47 2.24 1.74
CA VAL A 80 -41.89 1.13 2.51
C VAL A 80 -42.78 0.80 3.70
N MET A 81 -43.23 1.79 4.47
CA MET A 81 -44.13 1.59 5.61
C MET A 81 -45.44 0.90 5.17
N GLU A 82 -46.03 1.36 4.07
CA GLU A 82 -47.25 0.77 3.50
C GLU A 82 -47.03 -0.62 2.91
N ALA A 83 -45.86 -0.87 2.31
CA ALA A 83 -45.51 -2.18 1.81
C ALA A 83 -45.46 -3.19 2.96
N PHE A 84 -44.83 -2.88 4.09
CA PHE A 84 -44.77 -3.80 5.24
C PHE A 84 -46.03 -3.80 6.12
N GLY A 85 -47.02 -2.97 5.82
CA GLY A 85 -48.24 -2.87 6.63
C GLY A 85 -47.96 -2.33 8.04
N ALA A 86 -47.02 -1.38 8.15
CA ALA A 86 -46.69 -0.74 9.41
C ALA A 86 -47.93 -0.01 9.99
N ILE A 87 -48.07 -0.09 11.31
CA ILE A 87 -49.18 0.47 12.08
C ILE A 87 -48.78 1.86 12.57
N ARG A 88 -49.58 2.87 12.28
CA ARG A 88 -49.28 4.26 12.64
C ARG A 88 -49.48 4.48 14.15
N LEU A 89 -48.46 4.98 14.85
CA LEU A 89 -48.50 5.31 16.28
C LEU A 89 -48.15 6.77 16.55
N VAL A 90 -48.80 7.36 17.56
CA VAL A 90 -48.49 8.68 18.11
C VAL A 90 -47.95 8.52 19.53
N ARG A 91 -46.70 8.96 19.78
CA ARG A 91 -46.09 8.87 21.12
C ARG A 91 -46.63 10.00 22.00
N ALA A 92 -46.85 9.71 23.28
CA ALA A 92 -47.29 10.71 24.26
C ALA A 92 -46.30 11.88 24.43
N SER A 93 -45.02 11.66 24.13
CA SER A 93 -43.98 12.70 24.08
C SER A 93 -44.12 13.67 22.91
N ASP A 94 -44.80 13.26 21.83
CA ASP A 94 -44.96 14.05 20.61
C ASP A 94 -46.26 14.88 20.64
N ASP A 95 -47.35 14.34 21.21
CA ASP A 95 -48.61 15.06 21.46
C ASP A 95 -49.41 14.38 22.61
N PRO A 96 -49.41 14.95 23.84
CA PRO A 96 -50.15 14.43 24.97
C PRO A 96 -51.67 14.37 24.76
N ARG A 97 -52.23 15.21 23.87
CA ARG A 97 -53.67 15.32 23.60
C ARG A 97 -54.15 14.28 22.57
N ALA A 98 -53.23 13.61 21.86
CA ALA A 98 -53.54 12.60 20.85
C ALA A 98 -53.71 11.16 21.39
N MET A 99 -53.81 10.96 22.70
CA MET A 99 -54.03 9.63 23.30
C MET A 99 -55.27 8.90 22.75
N ARG A 100 -56.30 9.64 22.32
CA ARG A 100 -57.52 9.09 21.69
C ARG A 100 -57.22 8.37 20.36
N LYS A 101 -56.20 8.81 19.60
CA LYS A 101 -55.73 8.19 18.34
C LYS A 101 -54.93 6.89 18.56
N ASN A 102 -54.47 6.61 19.78
CA ASN A 102 -53.79 5.34 20.09
C ASN A 102 -54.78 4.17 20.30
N LEU A 103 -56.05 4.44 20.62
CA LEU A 103 -57.10 3.41 20.67
C LEU A 103 -57.34 2.81 19.29
N GLU A 104 -57.43 3.66 18.26
CA GLU A 104 -57.55 3.22 16.85
C GLU A 104 -56.37 2.35 16.42
N ALA A 105 -55.16 2.68 16.88
CA ALA A 105 -53.98 1.86 16.60
C ALA A 105 -54.06 0.47 17.27
N PHE A 106 -54.59 0.37 18.49
CA PHE A 106 -54.83 -0.91 19.16
C PHE A 106 -55.85 -1.76 18.41
N ASP A 107 -56.89 -1.14 17.83
CA ASP A 107 -57.88 -1.83 16.98
C ASP A 107 -57.24 -2.37 15.70
N VAL A 108 -56.27 -1.64 15.13
CA VAL A 108 -55.50 -2.15 13.98
C VAL A 108 -54.64 -3.33 14.40
N TYR A 109 -53.95 -3.27 15.54
CA TYR A 109 -53.18 -4.41 16.05
C TYR A 109 -54.06 -5.64 16.30
N ALA A 110 -55.22 -5.47 16.95
CA ALA A 110 -56.16 -6.56 17.21
C ALA A 110 -56.61 -7.23 15.91
N ARG A 111 -57.01 -6.45 14.90
CA ARG A 111 -57.37 -6.97 13.57
C ARG A 111 -56.21 -7.69 12.85
N VAL A 112 -54.99 -7.17 12.96
CA VAL A 112 -53.79 -7.82 12.41
C VAL A 112 -53.58 -9.19 13.06
N LEU A 113 -53.71 -9.27 14.38
CA LEU A 113 -53.55 -10.52 15.11
C LEU A 113 -54.71 -11.49 14.83
N GLN A 114 -55.96 -11.04 14.83
CA GLN A 114 -57.13 -11.85 14.45
C GLN A 114 -57.03 -12.41 13.03
N GLY A 115 -56.40 -11.68 12.11
CA GLY A 115 -56.06 -12.16 10.77
C GLY A 115 -54.95 -13.23 10.73
N GLY A 116 -54.39 -13.61 11.88
CA GLY A 116 -53.32 -14.59 12.02
C GLY A 116 -51.94 -14.08 11.64
N ASP A 117 -51.72 -12.77 11.52
CA ASP A 117 -50.43 -12.19 11.12
C ASP A 117 -49.48 -11.96 12.33
N VAL A 118 -48.22 -11.60 12.02
CA VAL A 118 -47.22 -11.23 13.03
C VAL A 118 -47.20 -9.72 13.21
N ALA A 119 -47.41 -9.26 14.44
CA ALA A 119 -47.26 -7.88 14.83
C ALA A 119 -46.08 -7.71 15.81
N ALA A 120 -45.49 -6.52 15.84
CA ALA A 120 -44.38 -6.22 16.74
C ALA A 120 -44.48 -4.82 17.33
N ILE A 121 -44.20 -4.73 18.63
CA ILE A 121 -44.23 -3.48 19.39
C ILE A 121 -43.02 -3.38 20.33
N PHE A 122 -42.57 -2.14 20.54
CA PHE A 122 -41.51 -1.78 21.47
C PHE A 122 -42.13 -1.11 22.70
N PRO A 123 -42.45 -1.85 23.78
CA PRO A 123 -43.29 -1.34 24.86
C PRO A 123 -42.62 -0.28 25.75
N GLU A 124 -41.32 -0.05 25.63
CA GLU A 124 -40.60 1.08 26.24
C GLU A 124 -41.10 2.44 25.71
N GLY A 125 -41.50 2.48 24.42
CA GLY A 125 -41.96 3.69 23.73
C GLY A 125 -40.90 4.77 23.48
N ILE A 126 -39.65 4.54 23.93
CA ILE A 126 -38.47 5.35 23.69
C ILE A 126 -37.34 4.45 23.16
N SER A 127 -36.27 5.05 22.61
CA SER A 127 -35.08 4.32 22.20
C SER A 127 -33.88 4.88 22.95
N GLN A 128 -33.15 4.03 23.67
CA GLN A 128 -32.04 4.44 24.52
C GLN A 128 -30.86 3.46 24.44
N ASP A 129 -29.67 3.92 24.82
CA ASP A 129 -28.41 3.14 24.75
C ASP A 129 -27.86 2.72 26.12
N GLU A 130 -28.69 2.78 27.16
CA GLU A 130 -28.31 2.36 28.50
C GLU A 130 -28.28 0.82 28.61
N MET A 131 -27.49 0.29 29.55
CA MET A 131 -27.47 -1.15 29.89
C MET A 131 -28.71 -1.56 30.71
N ARG A 132 -29.84 -0.91 30.45
CA ARG A 132 -31.09 -1.02 31.20
C ARG A 132 -32.27 -0.88 30.24
N VAL A 133 -33.17 -1.86 30.31
CA VAL A 133 -34.50 -1.78 29.71
C VAL A 133 -35.29 -0.68 30.41
N ALA A 134 -35.83 0.26 29.65
CA ALA A 134 -36.71 1.31 30.17
C ALA A 134 -38.03 0.71 30.69
N PRO A 135 -38.76 1.42 31.56
CA PRO A 135 -40.04 0.93 32.07
C PRO A 135 -41.01 0.56 30.94
N VAL A 136 -41.48 -0.70 30.95
CA VAL A 136 -42.44 -1.21 29.98
C VAL A 136 -43.82 -0.59 30.22
N LYS A 137 -44.39 0.01 29.17
CA LYS A 137 -45.73 0.62 29.19
C LYS A 137 -46.80 -0.43 28.91
N SER A 138 -48.01 -0.19 29.41
CA SER A 138 -49.16 -1.12 29.29
C SER A 138 -49.70 -1.37 27.87
N GLY A 139 -49.19 -0.69 26.83
CA GLY A 139 -49.72 -0.77 25.47
C GLY A 139 -49.69 -2.19 24.88
N ALA A 140 -48.60 -2.92 25.06
CA ALA A 140 -48.48 -4.30 24.56
C ALA A 140 -49.48 -5.26 25.24
N ALA A 141 -49.63 -5.15 26.57
CA ALA A 141 -50.60 -5.94 27.32
C ALA A 141 -52.05 -5.64 26.90
N ARG A 142 -52.38 -4.36 26.69
CA ARG A 142 -53.70 -3.93 26.20
C ARG A 142 -54.01 -4.49 24.81
N ILE A 143 -53.04 -4.49 23.90
CA ILE A 143 -53.19 -5.07 22.57
C ILE A 143 -53.47 -6.58 22.66
N ALA A 144 -52.66 -7.30 23.43
CA ALA A 144 -52.77 -8.75 23.56
C ALA A 144 -54.12 -9.17 24.17
N LEU A 145 -54.50 -8.57 25.30
CA LEU A 145 -55.77 -8.88 25.97
C LEU A 145 -56.98 -8.47 25.13
N LYS A 146 -56.88 -7.37 24.37
CA LYS A 146 -57.96 -6.95 23.47
C LYS A 146 -58.17 -7.95 22.32
N ALA A 147 -57.09 -8.38 21.67
CA ALA A 147 -57.19 -9.33 20.57
C ALA A 147 -57.77 -10.68 21.02
N GLU A 148 -57.34 -11.16 22.20
CA GLU A 148 -57.89 -12.37 22.82
C GLU A 148 -59.34 -12.18 23.26
N SER A 149 -59.70 -11.10 23.96
CA SER A 149 -61.06 -10.92 24.49
C SER A 149 -62.11 -10.76 23.39
N GLU A 150 -61.80 -10.06 22.30
CA GLU A 150 -62.67 -9.96 21.12
C GLU A 150 -62.86 -11.30 20.39
N SER A 151 -61.96 -12.26 20.63
CA SER A 151 -62.02 -13.61 20.08
C SER A 151 -62.45 -14.65 21.13
N GLY A 152 -63.00 -14.23 22.27
CA GLY A 152 -63.42 -15.11 23.36
C GLY A 152 -62.29 -15.88 24.04
N PHE A 153 -61.05 -15.39 24.00
CA PHE A 153 -59.83 -16.05 24.48
C PHE A 153 -59.48 -17.38 23.77
N HIS A 154 -59.97 -17.55 22.54
CA HIS A 154 -59.69 -18.70 21.68
C HIS A 154 -58.80 -18.36 20.47
N LEU A 155 -58.21 -17.16 20.43
CA LEU A 155 -57.38 -16.71 19.31
C LEU A 155 -56.07 -17.51 19.21
N GLY A 156 -55.54 -17.96 20.35
CA GLY A 156 -54.28 -18.69 20.41
C GLY A 156 -53.07 -17.77 20.17
N LEU A 157 -53.14 -16.52 20.65
CA LEU A 157 -52.08 -15.53 20.52
C LEU A 157 -50.79 -16.02 21.19
N VAL A 158 -49.73 -16.10 20.40
CA VAL A 158 -48.39 -16.38 20.91
C VAL A 158 -47.67 -15.05 21.14
N LEU A 159 -47.57 -14.63 22.40
CA LEU A 159 -46.84 -13.42 22.80
C LEU A 159 -45.37 -13.77 23.05
N LEU A 160 -44.45 -13.32 22.18
CA LEU A 160 -43.04 -13.65 22.28
C LEU A 160 -42.20 -12.43 22.70
N PRO A 161 -41.46 -12.52 23.82
CA PRO A 161 -40.51 -11.49 24.24
C PRO A 161 -39.21 -11.61 23.44
N VAL A 162 -38.62 -10.47 23.08
CA VAL A 162 -37.39 -10.40 22.28
C VAL A 162 -36.36 -9.46 22.93
N GLY A 163 -35.17 -9.99 23.18
CA GLY A 163 -33.99 -9.24 23.62
C GLY A 163 -33.07 -8.92 22.44
N LEU A 164 -32.96 -7.64 22.10
CA LEU A 164 -32.03 -7.07 21.14
C LEU A 164 -30.82 -6.50 21.89
N GLN A 165 -29.62 -6.86 21.45
CA GLN A 165 -28.36 -6.36 22.01
C GLN A 165 -27.36 -6.10 20.89
N PHE A 166 -26.74 -4.92 20.90
CA PHE A 166 -25.73 -4.51 19.92
C PHE A 166 -24.41 -4.25 20.65
N GLU A 167 -23.31 -4.83 20.16
CA GLU A 167 -21.97 -4.38 20.55
C GLU A 167 -21.74 -2.92 20.12
N PRO A 168 -20.74 -2.19 20.66
CA PRO A 168 -20.67 -0.73 20.58
C PRO A 168 -20.98 -0.18 19.19
N ARG A 169 -22.12 0.51 19.08
CA ARG A 169 -22.80 0.93 17.83
C ARG A 169 -21.97 1.82 16.93
N ARG A 170 -20.95 2.48 17.51
CA ARG A 170 -20.00 3.35 16.82
C ARG A 170 -19.04 2.57 15.92
N ARG A 171 -18.98 1.24 16.05
CA ARG A 171 -17.98 0.40 15.38
C ARG A 171 -18.60 -0.40 14.23
N PHE A 172 -18.17 -0.09 13.01
CA PHE A 172 -18.39 -0.95 11.84
C PHE A 172 -17.86 -2.37 12.11
N ARG A 173 -18.63 -3.38 11.70
CA ARG A 173 -18.37 -4.80 12.00
C ARG A 173 -18.38 -5.13 13.48
N ALA A 174 -19.33 -4.54 14.22
CA ALA A 174 -19.79 -5.02 15.52
C ALA A 174 -20.74 -6.22 15.35
N ASP A 175 -21.00 -6.93 16.43
CA ASP A 175 -21.95 -8.04 16.45
C ASP A 175 -23.32 -7.59 16.97
N ALA A 176 -24.36 -8.30 16.54
CA ALA A 176 -25.72 -8.17 17.07
C ALA A 176 -26.19 -9.53 17.62
N LEU A 177 -26.92 -9.49 18.73
CA LEU A 177 -27.52 -10.65 19.36
C LEU A 177 -29.04 -10.43 19.46
N VAL A 178 -29.80 -11.41 18.98
CA VAL A 178 -31.26 -11.45 19.01
C VAL A 178 -31.68 -12.72 19.74
N ARG A 179 -32.43 -12.56 20.83
CA ARG A 179 -32.93 -13.68 21.64
C ARG A 179 -34.44 -13.61 21.72
N ILE A 180 -35.11 -14.61 21.20
CA ILE A 180 -36.56 -14.77 21.29
C ILE A 180 -36.83 -15.73 22.45
N GLY A 181 -37.55 -15.29 23.48
CA GLY A 181 -37.82 -16.09 24.68
C GLY A 181 -39.02 -17.02 24.54
N GLU A 182 -39.37 -17.65 25.66
CA GLU A 182 -40.58 -18.48 25.74
C GLU A 182 -41.85 -17.62 25.64
N PRO A 183 -42.95 -18.17 25.09
CA PRO A 183 -44.24 -17.50 25.05
C PRO A 183 -44.70 -17.03 26.44
N VAL A 184 -45.12 -15.78 26.54
CA VAL A 184 -45.75 -15.26 27.76
C VAL A 184 -47.22 -15.69 27.77
N PRO A 185 -47.71 -16.37 28.82
CA PRO A 185 -49.11 -16.76 28.92
C PRO A 185 -50.03 -15.53 28.96
N VAL A 186 -51.03 -15.52 28.08
CA VAL A 186 -52.09 -14.50 27.98
C VAL A 186 -53.47 -15.10 28.27
N ALA A 187 -53.76 -16.28 27.72
CA ALA A 187 -55.08 -16.91 27.81
C ALA A 187 -55.50 -17.26 29.25
N ASP A 188 -54.54 -17.52 30.13
CA ASP A 188 -54.76 -17.78 31.56
C ASP A 188 -55.31 -16.57 32.33
N LEU A 189 -55.27 -15.37 31.72
CA LEU A 189 -55.82 -14.15 32.29
C LEU A 189 -57.29 -13.91 31.91
N SER A 190 -57.96 -14.84 31.22
CA SER A 190 -59.36 -14.68 30.77
C SER A 190 -60.32 -14.34 31.92
N GLU A 191 -60.32 -15.14 33.00
CA GLU A 191 -61.18 -14.90 34.16
C GLU A 191 -60.86 -13.57 34.86
N LEU A 192 -59.57 -13.27 35.02
CA LEU A 192 -59.11 -12.03 35.65
C LEU A 192 -59.47 -10.81 34.80
N HIS A 193 -59.40 -10.92 33.48
CA HIS A 193 -59.79 -9.85 32.57
C HIS A 193 -61.30 -9.58 32.64
N GLY A 194 -62.13 -10.64 32.74
CA GLY A 194 -63.57 -10.50 32.91
C GLY A 194 -63.98 -9.83 34.23
N ARG A 195 -63.29 -10.14 35.33
CA ARG A 195 -63.56 -9.55 36.66
C ARG A 195 -62.95 -8.16 36.83
N ASN A 196 -61.69 -7.98 36.45
CA ASN A 196 -60.92 -6.75 36.63
C ASN A 196 -59.95 -6.50 35.46
N PRO A 197 -60.43 -5.89 34.35
CA PRO A 197 -59.62 -5.65 33.17
C PRO A 197 -58.32 -4.87 33.42
N ARG A 198 -58.34 -3.94 34.38
CA ARG A 198 -57.17 -3.09 34.72
C ARG A 198 -56.08 -3.92 35.38
N GLU A 199 -56.45 -4.83 36.27
CA GLU A 199 -55.52 -5.72 36.95
C GLU A 199 -54.91 -6.75 36.00
N ALA A 200 -55.72 -7.34 35.11
CA ALA A 200 -55.20 -8.23 34.07
C ALA A 200 -54.14 -7.53 33.19
N VAL A 201 -54.39 -6.27 32.79
CA VAL A 201 -53.41 -5.46 32.05
C VAL A 201 -52.14 -5.24 32.85
N ARG A 202 -52.23 -4.92 34.16
CA ARG A 202 -51.06 -4.75 35.03
C ARG A 202 -50.24 -6.05 35.10
N VAL A 203 -50.89 -7.16 35.44
CA VAL A 203 -50.24 -8.49 35.56
C VAL A 203 -49.53 -8.88 34.26
N LEU A 204 -50.18 -8.69 33.10
CA LEU A 204 -49.55 -9.00 31.83
C LEU A 204 -48.41 -8.03 31.48
N THR A 205 -48.53 -6.74 31.85
CA THR A 205 -47.45 -5.76 31.67
C THR A 205 -46.22 -6.17 32.46
N ASP A 206 -46.39 -6.59 33.71
CA ASP A 206 -45.30 -7.04 34.59
C ASP A 206 -44.67 -8.35 34.05
N ARG A 207 -45.47 -9.29 33.55
CA ARG A 207 -44.97 -10.50 32.87
C ARG A 207 -44.12 -10.16 31.65
N ILE A 208 -44.56 -9.21 30.83
CA ILE A 208 -43.83 -8.75 29.64
C ILE A 208 -42.52 -8.06 30.04
N ASP A 209 -42.55 -7.18 31.04
CA ASP A 209 -41.38 -6.46 31.56
C ASP A 209 -40.29 -7.44 32.03
N GLU A 210 -40.66 -8.38 32.89
CA GLU A 210 -39.77 -9.42 33.40
C GLU A 210 -39.24 -10.32 32.28
N ALA A 211 -40.07 -10.66 31.30
CA ALA A 211 -39.65 -11.48 30.18
C ALA A 211 -38.62 -10.77 29.26
N ILE A 212 -38.81 -9.48 28.99
CA ILE A 212 -37.85 -8.68 28.21
C ILE A 212 -36.54 -8.49 28.98
N LYS A 213 -36.59 -8.15 30.28
CA LYS A 213 -35.41 -7.97 31.14
C LYS A 213 -34.55 -9.22 31.24
N ARG A 214 -35.15 -10.42 31.20
CA ARG A 214 -34.41 -11.69 31.16
C ARG A 214 -33.63 -11.91 29.86
N LEU A 215 -34.04 -11.32 28.75
CA LEU A 215 -33.43 -11.55 27.43
C LEU A 215 -32.49 -10.42 26.98
N ALA A 216 -32.83 -9.18 27.34
CA ALA A 216 -32.03 -7.99 27.08
C ALA A 216 -30.90 -7.83 28.11
N LEU A 217 -29.96 -6.93 27.83
CA LEU A 217 -28.99 -6.49 28.84
C LEU A 217 -29.70 -5.54 29.80
N HIS A 218 -29.93 -5.99 31.04
CA HIS A 218 -30.59 -5.21 32.07
C HIS A 218 -29.81 -5.26 33.37
N VAL A 219 -29.45 -4.10 33.88
CA VAL A 219 -28.90 -3.91 35.22
C VAL A 219 -29.91 -3.12 36.05
N GLU A 220 -30.21 -3.57 37.26
CA GLU A 220 -31.23 -2.94 38.13
C GLU A 220 -30.81 -1.54 38.62
N THR A 221 -29.51 -1.30 38.73
CA THR A 221 -28.94 -0.04 39.20
C THR A 221 -27.76 0.34 38.31
N ASP A 222 -27.71 1.59 37.85
CA ASP A 222 -26.67 2.06 36.94
C ASP A 222 -25.27 1.96 37.56
N ALA A 223 -25.17 2.02 38.90
CA ALA A 223 -23.94 1.79 39.66
C ALA A 223 -23.33 0.39 39.46
N HIS A 224 -24.14 -0.62 39.13
CA HIS A 224 -23.66 -1.98 38.85
C HIS A 224 -23.23 -2.17 37.39
N ALA A 225 -23.56 -1.26 36.47
CA ALA A 225 -23.21 -1.43 35.05
C ALA A 225 -21.69 -1.51 34.82
N PRO A 226 -20.84 -0.64 35.41
CA PRO A 226 -19.38 -0.79 35.29
C PRO A 226 -18.87 -2.11 35.88
N LEU A 227 -19.45 -2.57 36.99
CA LEU A 227 -19.07 -3.83 37.62
C LEU A 227 -19.36 -5.02 36.69
N VAL A 228 -20.60 -5.12 36.19
CA VAL A 228 -21.03 -6.17 35.25
C VAL A 228 -20.13 -6.20 34.01
N GLU A 229 -19.83 -5.04 33.43
CA GLU A 229 -18.98 -4.95 32.25
C GLU A 229 -17.57 -5.49 32.51
N ARG A 230 -16.97 -5.09 33.63
CA ARG A 230 -15.61 -5.48 34.00
C ARG A 230 -15.52 -6.96 34.39
N LEU A 231 -16.51 -7.50 35.11
CA LEU A 231 -16.58 -8.93 35.42
C LEU A 231 -16.71 -9.76 34.13
N ALA A 232 -17.54 -9.32 33.17
CA ALA A 232 -17.67 -9.97 31.88
C ALA A 232 -16.37 -9.99 31.08
N ASP A 233 -15.62 -8.88 31.06
CA ASP A 233 -14.32 -8.82 30.39
C ASP A 233 -13.30 -9.81 30.98
N VAL A 234 -13.23 -9.92 32.32
CA VAL A 234 -12.29 -10.85 32.98
C VAL A 234 -12.69 -12.31 32.72
N TYR A 235 -13.99 -12.60 32.78
CA TYR A 235 -14.53 -13.95 32.63
C TYR A 235 -14.57 -14.42 31.17
N LEU A 236 -14.61 -13.50 30.20
CA LEU A 236 -14.62 -13.76 28.75
C LEU A 236 -13.49 -14.70 28.31
N GLU A 237 -12.28 -14.47 28.81
CA GLU A 237 -11.13 -15.30 28.48
C GLU A 237 -11.25 -16.73 29.05
N ARG A 238 -11.85 -16.90 30.25
CA ARG A 238 -12.17 -18.24 30.76
C ARG A 238 -13.20 -18.93 29.87
N ALA A 239 -14.27 -18.22 29.50
CA ALA A 239 -15.31 -18.76 28.64
C ALA A 239 -14.78 -19.18 27.25
N ARG A 240 -13.84 -18.41 26.69
CA ARG A 240 -13.15 -18.75 25.42
C ARG A 240 -12.34 -20.04 25.51
N ARG A 241 -11.47 -20.16 26.52
CA ARG A 241 -10.57 -21.32 26.67
C ARG A 241 -11.30 -22.64 26.92
N THR A 242 -12.45 -22.55 27.57
CA THR A 242 -13.21 -23.72 28.06
C THR A 242 -14.42 -24.04 27.20
N GLY A 243 -14.90 -23.09 26.38
CA GLY A 243 -16.12 -23.23 25.60
C GLY A 243 -17.41 -23.20 26.43
N LEU A 244 -17.39 -22.57 27.63
CA LEU A 244 -18.50 -22.58 28.60
C LEU A 244 -19.78 -21.85 28.15
N ALA A 245 -19.74 -21.10 27.06
CA ALA A 245 -20.89 -20.35 26.56
C ALA A 245 -21.50 -21.01 25.32
N GLY A 246 -22.82 -20.82 25.13
CA GLY A 246 -23.54 -21.34 23.97
C GLY A 246 -23.15 -20.61 22.69
N ALA A 247 -22.89 -19.30 22.76
CA ALA A 247 -22.38 -18.52 21.65
C ALA A 247 -20.87 -18.71 21.43
N ARG A 248 -20.49 -18.81 20.16
CA ARG A 248 -19.08 -18.80 19.71
C ARG A 248 -18.68 -17.42 19.21
N GLY A 249 -17.38 -17.15 19.24
CA GLY A 249 -16.81 -15.92 18.69
C GLY A 249 -17.08 -14.74 19.61
N THR A 250 -17.86 -13.77 19.16
CA THR A 250 -17.91 -12.44 19.75
C THR A 250 -19.27 -12.03 20.29
N ALA A 251 -20.37 -12.65 19.85
CA ALA A 251 -21.60 -12.71 20.65
C ALA A 251 -21.39 -13.36 22.03
N LEU A 252 -20.29 -14.08 22.21
CA LEU A 252 -19.84 -14.56 23.51
C LEU A 252 -19.82 -13.44 24.57
N ARG A 253 -19.29 -12.26 24.25
CA ARG A 253 -19.21 -11.16 25.22
C ARG A 253 -20.60 -10.62 25.56
N ALA A 254 -21.45 -10.42 24.56
CA ALA A 254 -22.83 -9.97 24.75
C ALA A 254 -23.64 -10.95 25.60
N GLU A 255 -23.51 -12.26 25.34
CA GLU A 255 -24.12 -13.30 26.14
C GLU A 255 -23.62 -13.30 27.59
N LEU A 256 -22.30 -13.17 27.79
CA LEU A 256 -21.71 -13.10 29.13
C LEU A 256 -22.14 -11.86 29.91
N LEU A 257 -22.19 -10.69 29.28
CA LEU A 257 -22.68 -9.47 29.90
C LEU A 257 -24.08 -9.66 30.47
N GLN A 258 -24.98 -10.24 29.68
CA GLN A 258 -26.34 -10.50 30.14
C GLN A 258 -26.39 -11.56 31.25
N LYS A 259 -25.67 -12.68 31.12
CA LYS A 259 -25.65 -13.73 32.15
C LYS A 259 -25.07 -13.24 33.47
N ILE A 260 -24.03 -12.41 33.42
CA ILE A 260 -23.43 -11.79 34.61
C ILE A 260 -24.37 -10.74 35.19
N ALA A 261 -25.04 -9.93 34.36
CA ALA A 261 -26.05 -8.99 34.83
C ALA A 261 -27.18 -9.70 35.59
N VAL A 262 -27.69 -10.82 35.06
CA VAL A 262 -28.71 -11.65 35.73
C VAL A 262 -28.21 -12.15 37.08
N CYS A 263 -27.00 -12.69 37.15
CA CYS A 263 -26.42 -13.18 38.42
C CYS A 263 -26.23 -12.02 39.42
N VAL A 264 -25.69 -10.88 38.98
CA VAL A 264 -25.46 -9.71 39.83
C VAL A 264 -26.79 -9.13 40.34
N ASN A 265 -27.81 -8.98 39.49
CA ASN A 265 -29.12 -8.49 39.90
C ASN A 265 -29.79 -9.42 40.92
N HIS A 266 -29.66 -10.73 40.74
CA HIS A 266 -30.19 -11.71 41.70
C HIS A 266 -29.46 -11.64 43.04
N TYR A 267 -28.13 -11.75 43.04
CA TYR A 267 -27.35 -11.73 44.28
C TYR A 267 -27.35 -10.36 44.97
N ALA A 268 -27.51 -9.26 44.25
CA ALA A 268 -27.69 -7.94 44.88
C ALA A 268 -28.91 -7.90 45.79
N LYS A 269 -29.94 -8.73 45.54
CA LYS A 269 -31.13 -8.86 46.39
C LYS A 269 -30.99 -10.02 47.40
N ALA A 270 -30.49 -11.18 46.96
CA ALA A 270 -30.48 -12.40 47.76
C ALA A 270 -29.26 -12.55 48.69
N ASP A 271 -28.08 -12.07 48.27
CA ASP A 271 -26.81 -12.17 48.99
C ASP A 271 -25.89 -10.99 48.58
N PRO A 272 -26.14 -9.79 49.11
CA PRO A 272 -25.39 -8.58 48.73
C PRO A 272 -23.88 -8.73 48.97
N GLU A 273 -23.48 -9.54 49.95
CA GLU A 273 -22.08 -9.78 50.28
C GLU A 273 -21.35 -10.56 49.17
N ALA A 274 -22.03 -11.47 48.46
CA ALA A 274 -21.43 -12.12 47.28
C ALA A 274 -21.08 -11.10 46.17
N VAL A 275 -21.93 -10.09 45.93
CA VAL A 275 -21.66 -9.02 44.96
C VAL A 275 -20.53 -8.11 45.46
N ALA A 276 -20.53 -7.76 46.76
CA ALA A 276 -19.47 -6.97 47.37
C ALA A 276 -18.11 -7.69 47.32
N ALA A 277 -18.08 -9.01 47.58
CA ALA A 277 -16.89 -9.84 47.47
C ALA A 277 -16.34 -9.88 46.04
N ALA A 278 -17.21 -10.03 45.03
CA ALA A 278 -16.80 -9.98 43.62
C ALA A 278 -16.22 -8.61 43.24
N SER A 279 -16.84 -7.52 43.73
CA SER A 279 -16.34 -6.16 43.54
C SER A 279 -14.97 -5.94 44.19
N ARG A 280 -14.76 -6.40 45.43
CA ARG A 280 -13.46 -6.31 46.12
C ARG A 280 -12.38 -7.14 45.42
N ALA A 281 -12.70 -8.36 45.00
CA ALA A 281 -11.77 -9.22 44.26
C ALA A 281 -11.37 -8.60 42.91
N LEU A 282 -12.33 -8.02 42.19
CA LEU A 282 -12.08 -7.27 40.96
C LEU A 282 -11.22 -6.03 41.19
N THR A 283 -11.52 -5.25 42.23
CA THR A 283 -10.75 -4.06 42.60
C THR A 283 -9.31 -4.43 42.95
N ARG A 284 -9.10 -5.51 43.71
CA ARG A 284 -7.76 -6.04 44.02
C ARG A 284 -7.02 -6.46 42.75
N TYR A 285 -7.68 -7.17 41.84
CA TYR A 285 -7.10 -7.55 40.56
C TYR A 285 -6.71 -6.34 39.71
N ASP A 286 -7.61 -5.35 39.54
CA ASP A 286 -7.32 -4.16 38.73
C ASP A 286 -6.22 -3.30 39.37
N ARG A 287 -6.19 -3.13 40.70
CA ARG A 287 -5.10 -2.43 41.41
C ARG A 287 -3.75 -3.12 41.21
N LEU A 288 -3.65 -4.44 41.45
CA LEU A 288 -2.39 -5.18 41.27
C LEU A 288 -1.88 -5.08 39.83
N ARG A 289 -2.80 -5.13 38.85
CA ARG A 289 -2.48 -4.99 37.43
C ARG A 289 -1.97 -3.60 37.08
N GLU A 290 -2.60 -2.55 37.62
CA GLU A 290 -2.24 -1.15 37.37
C GLU A 290 -0.92 -0.77 38.03
N THR A 291 -0.70 -1.14 39.30
CA THR A 291 0.58 -0.94 39.98
C THR A 291 1.72 -1.68 39.27
N ALA A 292 1.43 -2.87 38.71
CA ALA A 292 2.41 -3.61 37.93
C ALA A 292 2.62 -3.05 36.51
N GLY A 293 1.85 -2.06 36.05
CA GLY A 293 1.92 -1.50 34.69
C GLY A 293 1.69 -2.56 33.61
N ILE A 294 0.82 -3.55 33.88
CA ILE A 294 0.51 -4.66 32.96
C ILE A 294 -0.76 -4.31 32.18
N ASP A 295 -0.64 -4.22 30.85
CA ASP A 295 -1.81 -4.09 29.96
C ASP A 295 -2.69 -5.36 30.10
N ARG A 296 -4.00 -5.17 30.27
CA ARG A 296 -5.01 -6.26 30.34
C ARG A 296 -4.83 -7.29 29.24
N ARG A 297 -4.48 -6.84 28.04
CA ARG A 297 -4.35 -7.66 26.83
C ARG A 297 -3.20 -8.66 26.90
N LEU A 298 -2.23 -8.47 27.80
CA LEU A 298 -1.12 -9.41 28.01
C LEU A 298 -1.53 -10.69 28.75
N LEU A 299 -2.61 -10.61 29.52
CA LEU A 299 -3.16 -11.75 30.24
C LEU A 299 -4.11 -12.58 29.36
N GLU A 300 -4.50 -12.04 28.20
CA GLU A 300 -5.27 -12.73 27.16
C GLU A 300 -4.31 -13.38 26.15
N GLU A 301 -4.21 -14.71 26.15
CA GLU A 301 -3.43 -15.40 25.11
C GLU A 301 -4.28 -15.50 23.83
N PRO A 302 -3.79 -15.03 22.67
CA PRO A 302 -4.50 -15.27 21.43
C PRO A 302 -4.54 -16.76 21.14
N GLU A 303 -5.75 -17.32 21.02
CA GLU A 303 -6.00 -18.75 20.71
C GLU A 303 -5.23 -19.30 19.50
N ARG A 304 -4.71 -18.41 18.63
CA ARG A 304 -4.11 -18.71 17.33
C ARG A 304 -2.59 -18.59 17.27
N LEU A 305 -1.91 -18.29 18.37
CA LEU A 305 -0.45 -18.16 18.39
C LEU A 305 0.22 -19.45 18.88
N LEU A 306 1.29 -19.84 18.20
CA LEU A 306 2.21 -20.90 18.63
C LEU A 306 2.90 -20.55 19.98
N PRO A 307 3.48 -21.55 20.68
CA PRO A 307 4.25 -21.35 21.92
C PRO A 307 5.40 -20.34 21.77
N THR A 308 5.90 -19.83 22.90
CA THR A 308 6.52 -18.51 23.07
C THR A 308 7.66 -18.12 22.11
N PRO A 309 8.61 -18.98 21.68
CA PRO A 309 9.58 -18.55 20.67
C PRO A 309 8.98 -18.51 19.26
N PHE A 310 8.16 -19.49 18.89
CA PHE A 310 7.54 -19.59 17.56
C PHE A 310 6.39 -18.60 17.35
N GLY A 311 5.71 -18.19 18.42
CA GLY A 311 4.63 -17.22 18.37
C GLY A 311 5.08 -15.84 17.90
N LEU A 312 6.30 -15.41 18.26
CA LEU A 312 6.85 -14.12 17.81
C LEU A 312 7.16 -14.14 16.31
N ALA A 313 7.80 -15.22 15.83
CA ALA A 313 8.09 -15.41 14.41
C ALA A 313 6.80 -15.47 13.58
N GLN A 314 5.79 -16.20 14.04
CA GLN A 314 4.47 -16.24 13.40
C GLN A 314 3.84 -14.83 13.29
N MET A 315 3.94 -13.99 14.33
CA MET A 315 3.41 -12.62 14.31
C MET A 315 4.12 -11.74 13.28
N CYS A 316 5.45 -11.85 13.18
CA CYS A 316 6.24 -11.11 12.19
C CYS A 316 5.89 -11.53 10.75
N VAL A 317 5.76 -12.84 10.51
CA VAL A 317 5.37 -13.38 9.19
C VAL A 317 3.94 -13.00 8.82
N GLU A 318 2.99 -13.11 9.76
CA GLU A 318 1.59 -12.66 9.55
C GLU A 318 1.53 -11.16 9.22
N GLY A 319 2.37 -10.35 9.87
CA GLY A 319 2.52 -8.92 9.57
C GLY A 319 3.06 -8.71 8.16
N ALA A 320 4.24 -9.24 7.86
CA ALA A 320 4.90 -9.03 6.56
C ALA A 320 4.02 -9.45 5.37
N LEU A 321 3.43 -10.66 5.43
CA LEU A 321 2.60 -11.18 4.34
C LEU A 321 1.25 -10.45 4.20
N GLY A 322 0.67 -9.98 5.31
CA GLY A 322 -0.60 -9.27 5.30
C GLY A 322 -0.49 -7.79 4.93
N LEU A 323 0.72 -7.20 4.90
CA LEU A 323 0.88 -5.77 4.68
C LEU A 323 0.37 -5.31 3.30
N PHE A 324 0.73 -6.01 2.22
CA PHE A 324 0.39 -5.58 0.87
C PHE A 324 -1.13 -5.59 0.58
N PRO A 325 -1.88 -6.68 0.85
CA PRO A 325 -3.33 -6.65 0.65
C PRO A 325 -4.03 -5.64 1.57
N ALA A 326 -3.49 -5.43 2.77
CA ALA A 326 -4.03 -4.44 3.71
C ALA A 326 -3.78 -3.00 3.23
N LEU A 327 -2.61 -2.72 2.67
CA LEU A 327 -2.29 -1.42 2.09
C LEU A 327 -3.19 -1.13 0.89
N PHE A 328 -3.33 -2.10 -0.03
CA PHE A 328 -4.24 -1.98 -1.17
C PHE A 328 -5.68 -1.71 -0.72
N GLY A 329 -6.20 -2.49 0.23
CA GLY A 329 -7.53 -2.27 0.79
C GLY A 329 -7.67 -0.95 1.54
N ALA A 330 -6.62 -0.48 2.23
CA ALA A 330 -6.61 0.81 2.91
C ALA A 330 -6.64 1.98 1.92
N LEU A 331 -5.93 1.87 0.79
CA LEU A 331 -5.93 2.88 -0.26
C LEU A 331 -7.28 2.95 -0.98
N THR A 332 -7.85 1.81 -1.38
CA THR A 332 -9.09 1.76 -2.16
C THR A 332 -10.34 2.00 -1.32
N CYS A 333 -10.38 1.53 -0.06
CA CYS A 333 -11.54 1.67 0.82
C CYS A 333 -11.39 2.73 1.92
N GLY A 334 -10.20 3.31 2.12
CA GLY A 334 -9.94 4.28 3.19
C GLY A 334 -10.74 5.57 3.02
N ILE A 335 -10.71 6.14 1.81
CA ILE A 335 -11.46 7.38 1.48
C ILE A 335 -12.98 7.19 1.69
N PRO A 336 -13.66 6.21 1.06
CA PRO A 336 -15.10 6.04 1.28
C PRO A 336 -15.46 5.71 2.73
N TYR A 337 -14.59 4.98 3.45
CA TYR A 337 -14.76 4.73 4.88
C TYR A 337 -14.71 6.01 5.73
N LEU A 338 -13.73 6.88 5.47
CA LEU A 338 -13.59 8.17 6.17
C LEU A 338 -14.76 9.10 5.85
N LEU A 339 -15.19 9.17 4.59
CA LEU A 339 -16.35 9.93 4.16
C LEU A 339 -17.64 9.43 4.83
N THR A 340 -17.86 8.11 4.86
CA THR A 340 -19.00 7.50 5.58
C THR A 340 -19.01 7.92 7.05
N ARG A 341 -17.84 7.87 7.70
CA ARG A 341 -17.71 8.21 9.12
C ARG A 341 -17.95 9.70 9.37
N ALA A 342 -17.44 10.57 8.49
CA ALA A 342 -17.64 12.02 8.58
C ALA A 342 -19.11 12.39 8.34
N ALA A 343 -19.74 11.84 7.31
CA ALA A 343 -21.16 12.06 7.00
C ALA A 343 -22.07 11.62 8.15
N ALA A 344 -21.80 10.43 8.70
CA ALA A 344 -22.56 9.92 9.85
C ALA A 344 -22.37 10.80 11.09
N ALA A 345 -21.14 11.25 11.39
CA ALA A 345 -20.86 12.14 12.52
C ALA A 345 -21.58 13.49 12.37
N HIS A 346 -21.46 14.12 11.19
CA HIS A 346 -22.08 15.42 10.90
C HIS A 346 -23.61 15.37 11.04
N TYR A 347 -24.25 14.33 10.51
CA TYR A 347 -25.70 14.17 10.61
C TYR A 347 -26.17 13.94 12.06
N THR A 348 -25.44 13.14 12.84
CA THR A 348 -25.82 12.85 14.23
C THR A 348 -25.64 14.04 15.18
N MET A 349 -24.59 14.85 15.00
CA MET A 349 -24.34 16.02 15.86
C MET A 349 -25.40 17.13 15.67
N ARG A 350 -25.85 17.38 14.44
CA ARG A 350 -26.84 18.44 14.16
C ARG A 350 -28.25 18.15 14.67
N ARG A 351 -28.61 16.87 14.89
CA ARG A 351 -29.98 16.48 15.27
C ARG A 351 -30.11 15.86 16.68
N GLY A 352 -29.01 15.62 17.39
CA GLY A 352 -29.04 15.11 18.77
C GLY A 352 -29.46 13.63 18.91
N TYR A 353 -29.56 12.87 17.82
CA TYR A 353 -29.96 11.46 17.83
C TYR A 353 -28.76 10.52 17.72
N GLU A 354 -27.96 10.39 18.80
CA GLU A 354 -26.86 9.42 18.91
C GLU A 354 -27.33 7.97 18.60
N VAL A 355 -28.57 7.64 18.97
CA VAL A 355 -29.18 6.31 18.80
C VAL A 355 -29.39 5.92 17.32
N ALA A 356 -29.42 6.89 16.40
CA ALA A 356 -29.60 6.64 14.96
C ALA A 356 -28.28 6.48 14.18
N ARG A 357 -27.12 6.56 14.84
CA ARG A 357 -25.80 6.57 14.19
C ARG A 357 -25.48 5.32 13.39
N SER A 358 -25.97 4.17 13.81
CA SER A 358 -25.78 2.92 13.06
C SER A 358 -26.50 2.95 11.71
N LEU A 359 -27.72 3.50 11.68
CA LEU A 359 -28.50 3.64 10.45
C LEU A 359 -27.81 4.60 9.47
N THR A 360 -27.30 5.74 9.97
CA THR A 360 -26.62 6.72 9.12
C THR A 360 -25.34 6.14 8.51
N HIS A 361 -24.58 5.31 9.24
CA HIS A 361 -23.45 4.58 8.66
C HIS A 361 -23.88 3.64 7.52
N VAL A 362 -24.96 2.86 7.72
CA VAL A 362 -25.44 1.92 6.70
C VAL A 362 -25.87 2.67 5.44
N LEU A 363 -26.66 3.74 5.58
CA LEU A 363 -27.17 4.53 4.46
C LEU A 363 -26.05 5.31 3.75
N ALA A 364 -25.17 5.98 4.50
CA ALA A 364 -24.04 6.72 3.92
C ALA A 364 -23.05 5.77 3.23
N GLY A 365 -22.80 4.59 3.81
CA GLY A 365 -21.95 3.56 3.21
C GLY A 365 -22.52 3.02 1.89
N ALA A 366 -23.85 2.82 1.83
CA ALA A 366 -24.54 2.37 0.61
C ALA A 366 -24.45 3.36 -0.56
N ILE A 367 -24.09 4.62 -0.30
CA ILE A 367 -23.92 5.65 -1.33
C ILE A 367 -22.44 5.88 -1.62
N THR A 368 -21.64 6.13 -0.59
CA THR A 368 -20.23 6.53 -0.74
C THR A 368 -19.35 5.43 -1.35
N PHE A 369 -19.57 4.15 -0.99
CA PHE A 369 -18.75 3.05 -1.51
C PHE A 369 -19.01 2.79 -3.00
N PRO A 370 -20.26 2.63 -3.49
CA PRO A 370 -20.51 2.46 -4.92
C PRO A 370 -20.01 3.64 -5.76
N LEU A 371 -20.16 4.88 -5.28
CA LEU A 371 -19.64 6.06 -5.98
C LEU A 371 -18.11 6.03 -6.06
N ALA A 372 -17.42 5.81 -4.94
CA ALA A 372 -15.96 5.76 -4.92
C ALA A 372 -15.40 4.61 -5.75
N TRP A 373 -16.01 3.42 -5.67
CA TRP A 373 -15.61 2.27 -6.49
C TRP A 373 -15.93 2.50 -7.96
N GLY A 374 -17.08 3.10 -8.30
CA GLY A 374 -17.40 3.46 -9.67
C GLY A 374 -16.34 4.38 -10.29
N LEU A 375 -15.92 5.41 -9.55
CA LEU A 375 -14.83 6.31 -9.98
C LEU A 375 -13.49 5.59 -10.11
N GLN A 376 -13.12 4.73 -9.15
CA GLN A 376 -11.88 3.94 -9.20
C GLN A 376 -11.89 2.95 -10.37
N ILE A 377 -13.00 2.27 -10.61
CA ILE A 377 -13.15 1.32 -11.72
C ILE A 377 -13.11 2.06 -13.06
N ALA A 378 -13.78 3.21 -13.18
CA ALA A 378 -13.72 4.04 -14.39
C ALA A 378 -12.28 4.51 -14.66
N TRP A 379 -11.57 4.97 -13.63
CA TRP A 379 -10.16 5.35 -13.75
C TRP A 379 -9.30 4.18 -14.23
N VAL A 380 -9.44 2.99 -13.62
CA VAL A 380 -8.72 1.77 -14.07
C VAL A 380 -9.16 1.34 -15.48
N HIS A 381 -10.40 1.56 -15.89
CA HIS A 381 -10.84 1.19 -17.23
C HIS A 381 -10.27 2.13 -18.31
N HIS A 382 -10.16 3.43 -18.02
CA HIS A 382 -9.73 4.45 -18.98
C HIS A 382 -8.21 4.68 -19.01
N ALA A 383 -7.47 4.29 -17.97
CA ALA A 383 -6.02 4.47 -17.89
C ALA A 383 -5.22 3.33 -18.60
N GLU A 384 -5.69 2.88 -19.77
CA GLU A 384 -5.05 1.85 -20.62
C GLU A 384 -4.81 0.46 -19.99
N PHE A 385 -5.57 0.08 -18.95
CA PHE A 385 -5.48 -1.26 -18.37
C PHE A 385 -6.32 -2.28 -19.16
N SER A 386 -5.90 -3.55 -19.16
CA SER A 386 -6.65 -4.62 -19.85
C SER A 386 -8.00 -4.88 -19.19
N ARG A 387 -8.98 -5.37 -19.97
CA ARG A 387 -10.32 -5.73 -19.46
C ARG A 387 -10.24 -6.73 -18.29
N ASN A 388 -9.30 -7.66 -18.35
CA ASN A 388 -9.07 -8.64 -17.27
C ASN A 388 -8.55 -7.97 -15.99
N ALA A 389 -7.69 -6.95 -16.11
CA ALA A 389 -7.22 -6.17 -14.98
C ALA A 389 -8.37 -5.37 -14.34
N THR A 390 -9.27 -4.79 -15.12
CA THR A 390 -10.46 -4.11 -14.59
C THR A 390 -11.37 -5.08 -13.82
N ILE A 391 -11.65 -6.28 -14.37
CA ILE A 391 -12.49 -7.31 -13.71
C ILE A 391 -11.85 -7.75 -12.39
N ALA A 392 -10.55 -8.03 -12.40
CA ALA A 392 -9.83 -8.44 -11.21
C ALA A 392 -9.74 -7.33 -10.15
N PHE A 393 -9.55 -6.07 -10.58
CA PHE A 393 -9.60 -4.91 -9.70
C PHE A 393 -10.97 -4.82 -9.01
N CYS A 394 -12.07 -4.92 -9.77
CA CYS A 394 -13.43 -4.94 -9.22
C CYS A 394 -13.62 -6.05 -8.17
N ALA A 395 -13.13 -7.26 -8.46
CA ALA A 395 -13.26 -8.40 -7.57
C ALA A 395 -12.47 -8.24 -6.25
N LEU A 396 -11.38 -7.47 -6.26
CA LEU A 396 -10.50 -7.26 -5.11
C LEU A 396 -10.95 -6.14 -4.17
N LEU A 397 -11.75 -5.16 -4.62
CA LEU A 397 -12.12 -3.98 -3.83
C LEU A 397 -12.75 -4.33 -2.47
N ALA A 398 -13.81 -5.13 -2.45
CA ALA A 398 -14.52 -5.46 -1.22
C ALA A 398 -13.73 -6.39 -0.27
N PRO A 399 -13.12 -7.51 -0.74
CA PRO A 399 -12.37 -8.42 0.13
C PRO A 399 -11.14 -7.76 0.76
N THR A 400 -10.39 -6.97 0.01
CA THR A 400 -9.16 -6.33 0.50
C THR A 400 -9.46 -5.22 1.50
N GLY A 401 -10.54 -4.45 1.32
CA GLY A 401 -10.99 -3.48 2.31
C GLY A 401 -11.36 -4.11 3.66
N LEU A 402 -12.09 -5.23 3.64
CA LEU A 402 -12.41 -6.00 4.85
C LEU A 402 -11.16 -6.60 5.49
N PHE A 403 -10.23 -7.10 4.67
CA PHE A 403 -8.95 -7.63 5.12
C PHE A 403 -8.10 -6.53 5.77
N ALA A 404 -7.99 -5.35 5.18
CA ALA A 404 -7.25 -4.21 5.73
C ALA A 404 -7.75 -3.83 7.12
N LEU A 405 -9.07 -3.76 7.31
CA LEU A 405 -9.67 -3.49 8.61
C LEU A 405 -9.36 -4.58 9.65
N ALA A 406 -9.39 -5.86 9.25
CA ALA A 406 -9.04 -6.98 10.11
C ALA A 406 -7.54 -6.99 10.44
N TYR A 407 -6.69 -6.70 9.45
CA TYR A 407 -5.24 -6.65 9.55
C TYR A 407 -4.79 -5.54 10.50
N VAL A 408 -5.30 -4.30 10.35
CA VAL A 408 -4.98 -3.20 11.28
C VAL A 408 -5.38 -3.55 12.73
N ARG A 409 -6.55 -4.17 12.93
CA ARG A 409 -6.98 -4.64 14.27
C ARG A 409 -6.04 -5.73 14.81
N ARG A 410 -5.61 -6.65 13.96
CA ARG A 410 -4.67 -7.74 14.29
C ARG A 410 -3.29 -7.19 14.63
N MET A 411 -2.74 -6.29 13.82
CA MET A 411 -1.43 -5.66 14.03
C MET A 411 -1.39 -4.81 15.29
N ARG A 412 -2.44 -4.02 15.59
CA ARG A 412 -2.53 -3.31 16.88
C ARG A 412 -2.49 -4.27 18.07
N LYS A 413 -3.17 -5.42 17.99
CA LYS A 413 -3.11 -6.45 19.05
C LYS A 413 -1.71 -7.06 19.14
N ILE A 414 -1.07 -7.35 18.00
CA ILE A 414 0.28 -7.93 17.92
C ILE A 414 1.33 -6.98 18.50
N ALA A 415 1.33 -5.71 18.09
CA ALA A 415 2.28 -4.70 18.58
C ALA A 415 2.21 -4.54 20.11
N LEU A 416 1.00 -4.49 20.67
CA LEU A 416 0.81 -4.41 22.12
C LEU A 416 1.26 -5.68 22.86
N LEU A 417 1.05 -6.85 22.28
CA LEU A 417 1.50 -8.12 22.85
C LEU A 417 3.02 -8.26 22.81
N ILE A 418 3.68 -7.82 21.73
CA ILE A 418 5.14 -7.84 21.61
C ILE A 418 5.74 -6.89 22.65
N GLY A 419 5.32 -5.61 22.66
CA GLY A 419 5.83 -4.63 23.62
C GLY A 419 5.58 -5.05 25.07
N GLY A 420 4.41 -5.60 25.37
CA GLY A 420 4.11 -6.04 26.72
C GLY A 420 4.75 -7.37 27.13
N ARG A 421 5.05 -8.30 26.20
CA ARG A 421 5.83 -9.52 26.50
C ARG A 421 7.27 -9.18 26.81
N VAL A 422 7.88 -8.31 26.01
CA VAL A 422 9.22 -7.76 26.29
C VAL A 422 9.23 -7.09 27.66
N ALA A 423 8.23 -6.26 27.98
CA ALA A 423 8.12 -5.63 29.30
C ALA A 423 7.80 -6.61 30.45
N SER A 424 7.22 -7.78 30.16
CA SER A 424 6.88 -8.78 31.18
C SER A 424 8.10 -9.56 31.67
N TRP A 425 9.10 -9.79 30.81
CA TRP A 425 10.34 -10.49 31.18
C TRP A 425 11.06 -9.83 32.37
N PHE A 426 10.88 -8.52 32.55
CA PHE A 426 11.45 -7.76 33.66
C PHE A 426 10.55 -7.70 34.92
N ARG A 427 9.37 -8.34 34.93
CA ARG A 427 8.33 -8.21 35.99
C ARG A 427 7.61 -9.52 36.33
N MET A 428 8.34 -10.63 36.42
CA MET A 428 7.78 -11.98 36.61
C MET A 428 6.97 -12.15 37.91
N ASP A 429 7.44 -11.63 39.04
CA ASP A 429 6.73 -11.76 40.33
C ASP A 429 5.42 -10.97 40.36
N ALA A 430 5.42 -9.76 39.78
CA ALA A 430 4.22 -8.95 39.67
C ALA A 430 3.18 -9.63 38.76
N LEU A 431 3.62 -10.26 37.67
CA LEU A 431 2.75 -11.01 36.77
C LEU A 431 2.12 -12.24 37.47
N ALA A 432 2.89 -12.96 38.29
CA ALA A 432 2.39 -14.10 39.06
C ALA A 432 1.30 -13.69 40.06
N ARG A 433 1.51 -12.60 40.79
CA ARG A 433 0.51 -12.03 41.72
C ARG A 433 -0.79 -11.62 41.02
N VAL A 434 -0.67 -10.98 39.85
CA VAL A 434 -1.85 -10.57 39.05
C VAL A 434 -2.61 -11.78 38.52
N ARG A 435 -1.92 -12.83 38.07
CA ARG A 435 -2.56 -14.09 37.63
C ARG A 435 -3.30 -14.79 38.76
N SER A 436 -2.69 -14.88 39.93
CA SER A 436 -3.32 -15.45 41.13
C SER A 436 -4.59 -14.69 41.53
N ALA A 437 -4.54 -13.34 41.60
CA ALA A 437 -5.72 -12.53 41.90
C ALA A 437 -6.85 -12.69 40.86
N ARG A 438 -6.49 -12.89 39.58
CA ARG A 438 -7.45 -13.18 38.51
C ARG A 438 -8.10 -14.54 38.68
N GLU A 439 -7.34 -15.58 39.02
CA GLU A 439 -7.85 -16.94 39.25
C GLU A 439 -8.79 -16.99 40.46
N GLU A 440 -8.48 -16.24 41.52
CA GLU A 440 -9.34 -16.09 42.68
C GLU A 440 -10.71 -15.48 42.31
N LEU A 441 -10.70 -14.36 41.58
CA LEU A 441 -11.93 -13.72 41.07
C LEU A 441 -12.73 -14.66 40.18
N ILE A 442 -12.06 -15.35 39.25
CA ILE A 442 -12.70 -16.33 38.37
C ILE A 442 -13.36 -17.45 39.15
N SER A 443 -12.68 -17.97 40.17
CA SER A 443 -13.19 -19.08 41.00
C SER A 443 -14.41 -18.64 41.81
N LEU A 444 -14.42 -17.39 42.29
CA LEU A 444 -15.60 -16.80 42.92
C LEU A 444 -16.78 -16.72 41.96
N LEU A 445 -16.56 -16.24 40.73
CA LEU A 445 -17.59 -16.17 39.70
C LEU A 445 -18.13 -17.55 39.29
N ASP A 446 -17.28 -18.58 39.23
CA ASP A 446 -17.73 -19.95 38.99
C ASP A 446 -18.63 -20.47 40.11
N ARG A 447 -18.28 -20.20 41.38
CA ARG A 447 -19.13 -20.57 42.53
C ARG A 447 -20.49 -19.87 42.48
N MET A 448 -20.51 -18.56 42.20
CA MET A 448 -21.77 -17.81 42.03
C MET A 448 -22.61 -18.38 40.88
N ARG A 449 -21.98 -18.71 39.74
CA ARG A 449 -22.66 -19.34 38.61
C ARG A 449 -23.29 -20.69 39.00
N ASP A 450 -22.51 -21.56 39.62
CA ASP A 450 -22.97 -22.93 39.92
C ASP A 450 -24.03 -22.94 41.03
N ARG A 451 -23.94 -22.05 42.02
CA ARG A 451 -25.01 -21.77 42.98
C ARG A 451 -26.27 -21.29 42.28
N TYR A 452 -26.19 -20.27 41.42
CA TYR A 452 -27.35 -19.77 40.68
C TYR A 452 -28.02 -20.85 39.84
N ARG A 453 -27.24 -21.69 39.15
CA ARG A 453 -27.78 -22.82 38.37
C ARG A 453 -28.53 -23.83 39.23
N THR A 454 -27.99 -24.16 40.40
CA THR A 454 -28.57 -25.21 41.26
C THR A 454 -29.75 -24.67 42.05
N GLU A 455 -29.59 -23.51 42.69
CA GLU A 455 -30.57 -22.90 43.61
C GLU A 455 -31.74 -22.23 42.85
N VAL A 456 -31.48 -21.59 41.70
CA VAL A 456 -32.51 -20.80 40.98
C VAL A 456 -33.06 -21.55 39.78
N LEU A 457 -32.23 -22.28 39.02
CA LEU A 457 -32.65 -22.97 37.79
C LEU A 457 -32.91 -24.47 37.98
N GLY A 458 -32.51 -25.06 39.12
CA GLY A 458 -32.60 -26.50 39.35
C GLY A 458 -31.70 -27.33 38.43
N TRP A 459 -30.66 -26.72 37.85
CA TRP A 459 -29.76 -27.36 36.89
C TRP A 459 -28.44 -27.77 37.55
N PRO A 460 -27.82 -28.89 37.12
CA PRO A 460 -26.54 -29.31 37.66
C PRO A 460 -25.40 -28.32 37.34
N PRO A 461 -24.32 -28.31 38.15
CA PRO A 461 -23.12 -27.53 37.91
C PRO A 461 -22.50 -27.81 36.53
N VAL A 462 -21.82 -26.82 35.94
CA VAL A 462 -21.24 -26.98 34.60
C VAL A 462 -19.90 -27.72 34.67
N LYS A 463 -19.78 -28.84 33.96
CA LYS A 463 -18.48 -29.51 33.74
C LYS A 463 -17.65 -28.71 32.73
N VAL A 464 -16.47 -28.24 33.15
CA VAL A 464 -15.55 -27.44 32.32
C VAL A 464 -14.65 -28.37 31.49
N PRO A 465 -14.72 -28.38 30.15
CA PRO A 465 -13.84 -29.20 29.30
C PRO A 465 -12.37 -28.73 29.36
N ARG A 466 -11.40 -29.68 29.31
CA ARG A 466 -9.97 -29.37 29.09
C ARG A 466 -9.75 -29.03 27.60
N GLY A 467 -9.37 -27.79 27.31
CA GLY A 467 -9.36 -27.23 25.96
C GLY A 467 -8.39 -27.93 24.98
N ARG A 468 -8.87 -28.26 23.78
CA ARG A 468 -8.04 -28.64 22.62
C ARG A 468 -7.66 -27.38 21.83
N LYS A 469 -6.37 -27.15 21.61
CA LYS A 469 -5.86 -26.13 20.68
C LYS A 469 -6.10 -26.61 19.24
N ARG A 470 -6.76 -25.81 18.41
CA ARG A 470 -6.92 -26.08 16.97
C ARG A 470 -5.90 -25.27 16.16
N LEU A 471 -5.20 -25.95 15.25
CA LEU A 471 -4.32 -25.34 14.25
C LEU A 471 -5.16 -24.54 13.23
N ALA A 472 -4.63 -23.40 12.80
CA ALA A 472 -5.36 -22.35 12.10
C ALA A 472 -5.37 -22.52 10.56
N ALA A 473 -6.55 -22.49 9.95
CA ALA A 473 -6.76 -22.43 8.50
C ALA A 473 -6.65 -21.00 7.90
N GLY A 474 -6.44 -19.97 8.74
CA GLY A 474 -6.47 -18.56 8.32
C GLY A 474 -5.25 -18.10 7.51
N SER A 475 -4.11 -18.78 7.66
CA SER A 475 -2.84 -18.46 7.00
C SER A 475 -2.89 -18.76 5.49
N VAL A 476 -3.69 -19.75 5.09
CA VAL A 476 -3.83 -20.21 3.71
C VAL A 476 -4.56 -19.17 2.84
N LEU A 477 -5.58 -18.50 3.37
CA LEU A 477 -6.34 -17.49 2.63
C LEU A 477 -5.51 -16.22 2.39
N ALA A 478 -4.67 -15.82 3.34
CA ALA A 478 -3.76 -14.69 3.17
C ALA A 478 -2.66 -14.99 2.13
N ALA A 479 -2.12 -16.21 2.13
CA ALA A 479 -1.17 -16.67 1.11
C ALA A 479 -1.81 -16.74 -0.28
N LEU A 480 -3.06 -17.20 -0.40
CA LEU A 480 -3.80 -17.24 -1.66
C LEU A 480 -4.09 -15.84 -2.21
N VAL A 481 -4.44 -14.87 -1.37
CA VAL A 481 -4.68 -13.47 -1.81
C VAL A 481 -3.37 -12.79 -2.23
N ALA A 482 -2.26 -13.05 -1.53
CA ALA A 482 -0.94 -12.57 -1.93
C ALA A 482 -0.49 -13.19 -3.27
N LEU A 483 -0.68 -14.50 -3.45
CA LEU A 483 -0.43 -15.19 -4.73
C LEU A 483 -1.29 -14.65 -5.87
N LEU A 484 -2.57 -14.35 -5.60
CA LEU A 484 -3.47 -13.77 -6.60
C LEU A 484 -3.06 -12.33 -6.97
N GLY A 485 -2.60 -11.54 -6.00
CA GLY A 485 -2.05 -10.20 -6.23
C GLY A 485 -0.74 -10.22 -7.02
N THR A 486 0.16 -11.15 -6.71
CA THR A 486 1.39 -11.39 -7.49
C THR A 486 1.06 -11.90 -8.89
N TRP A 487 0.10 -12.81 -9.04
CA TRP A 487 -0.40 -13.26 -10.34
C TRP A 487 -1.01 -12.11 -11.14
N LEU A 488 -1.70 -11.17 -10.48
CA LEU A 488 -2.24 -9.96 -11.10
C LEU A 488 -1.15 -9.01 -11.59
N VAL A 489 -0.08 -8.79 -10.82
CA VAL A 489 1.08 -7.99 -11.24
C VAL A 489 1.87 -8.67 -12.36
N LEU A 490 1.91 -10.00 -12.38
CA LEU A 490 2.52 -10.78 -13.45
C LEU A 490 1.65 -10.78 -14.72
N ALA A 491 0.31 -10.83 -14.58
CA ALA A 491 -0.66 -10.68 -15.66
C ALA A 491 -0.79 -9.23 -16.16
N TRP A 492 -0.37 -8.25 -15.35
CA TRP A 492 -0.38 -6.81 -15.66
C TRP A 492 0.61 -6.42 -16.77
N ARG A 493 1.61 -7.27 -17.05
CA ARG A 493 2.75 -6.88 -17.90
C ARG A 493 2.92 -7.69 -19.19
N ASP A 494 2.02 -8.59 -19.52
CA ASP A 494 2.06 -9.31 -20.82
C ASP A 494 1.34 -8.47 -21.90
N ARG A 495 1.88 -7.28 -22.21
CA ARG A 495 1.58 -6.58 -23.47
C ARG A 495 2.35 -7.29 -24.59
N PRO A 496 1.75 -7.56 -25.77
CA PRO A 496 2.49 -8.12 -26.89
C PRO A 496 3.52 -7.10 -27.39
N VAL A 497 4.82 -7.46 -27.31
CA VAL A 497 6.00 -6.74 -27.82
C VAL A 497 6.10 -5.25 -27.43
N ALA A 498 6.95 -4.92 -26.44
CA ALA A 498 7.26 -3.53 -26.09
C ALA A 498 7.97 -2.81 -27.26
N GLY A 499 7.31 -1.81 -27.86
CA GLY A 499 7.85 -0.98 -28.94
C GLY A 499 7.03 -0.98 -30.23
N LEU A 500 5.95 -1.77 -30.33
CA LEU A 500 4.97 -1.63 -31.42
C LEU A 500 3.93 -0.55 -31.09
N PRO A 501 3.48 0.25 -32.08
CA PRO A 501 2.34 1.15 -31.90
C PRO A 501 1.08 0.40 -31.44
N SER A 502 0.25 1.05 -30.62
CA SER A 502 -1.06 0.51 -30.18
C SER A 502 -2.17 0.64 -31.23
N VAL A 503 -1.88 1.30 -32.36
CA VAL A 503 -2.80 1.57 -33.46
C VAL A 503 -2.78 0.40 -34.46
N PRO A 504 -3.92 0.04 -35.08
CA PRO A 504 -3.95 -0.95 -36.17
C PRO A 504 -2.97 -0.60 -37.31
N SER A 505 -2.45 -1.63 -37.97
CA SER A 505 -1.57 -1.44 -39.12
C SER A 505 -2.34 -0.77 -40.27
N PRO A 506 -1.77 0.25 -40.94
CA PRO A 506 -2.39 0.86 -42.12
C PRO A 506 -2.34 -0.06 -43.35
N TRP A 507 -1.74 -1.25 -43.26
CA TRP A 507 -1.53 -2.16 -44.39
C TRP A 507 -2.85 -2.59 -45.02
N ASP A 508 -3.82 -2.95 -44.19
CA ASP A 508 -5.10 -3.47 -44.66
C ASP A 508 -5.87 -2.45 -45.47
N GLU A 509 -5.75 -1.17 -45.11
CA GLU A 509 -6.36 -0.07 -45.86
C GLU A 509 -5.62 0.18 -47.17
N ILE A 510 -4.28 0.23 -47.13
CA ILE A 510 -3.44 0.47 -48.32
C ILE A 510 -3.64 -0.66 -49.36
N ARG A 511 -3.66 -1.93 -48.92
CA ARG A 511 -3.86 -3.08 -49.82
C ARG A 511 -5.23 -3.08 -50.50
N ARG A 512 -6.26 -2.54 -49.82
CA ARG A 512 -7.64 -2.46 -50.35
C ARG A 512 -7.83 -1.28 -51.30
N THR A 513 -7.16 -0.17 -51.05
CA THR A 513 -7.35 1.10 -51.76
C THR A 513 -6.41 1.26 -52.96
N ASP A 514 -5.15 0.83 -52.86
CA ASP A 514 -4.15 0.92 -53.93
C ASP A 514 -3.21 -0.30 -53.94
N PRO A 515 -3.58 -1.39 -54.65
CA PRO A 515 -2.79 -2.62 -54.68
C PRO A 515 -1.39 -2.47 -55.31
N ALA A 516 -1.23 -1.57 -56.27
CA ALA A 516 0.07 -1.34 -56.94
C ALA A 516 1.05 -0.64 -56.00
N LEU A 517 0.57 0.39 -55.29
CA LEU A 517 1.34 1.05 -54.23
C LEU A 517 1.69 0.08 -53.10
N ALA A 518 0.76 -0.80 -52.71
CA ALA A 518 1.00 -1.82 -51.69
C ALA A 518 2.15 -2.77 -52.08
N GLN A 519 2.19 -3.23 -53.33
CA GLN A 519 3.26 -4.12 -53.83
C GLN A 519 4.63 -3.43 -53.86
N GLU A 520 4.70 -2.20 -54.38
CA GLU A 520 5.93 -1.41 -54.44
C GLU A 520 6.49 -1.12 -53.03
N ARG A 521 5.60 -0.78 -52.09
CA ARG A 521 5.96 -0.50 -50.70
C ARG A 521 6.45 -1.76 -49.98
N LEU A 522 5.79 -2.90 -50.19
CA LEU A 522 6.21 -4.18 -49.65
C LEU A 522 7.61 -4.58 -50.15
N ARG A 523 7.89 -4.41 -51.45
CA ARG A 523 9.21 -4.70 -52.02
C ARG A 523 10.31 -3.81 -51.41
N ARG A 524 10.02 -2.52 -51.25
CA ARG A 524 10.94 -1.55 -50.63
C ARG A 524 11.23 -1.87 -49.16
N ASP A 525 10.20 -2.21 -48.40
CA ASP A 525 10.34 -2.58 -46.99
C ASP A 525 11.07 -3.93 -46.85
N ALA A 526 10.86 -4.87 -47.78
CA ALA A 526 11.61 -6.13 -47.83
C ALA A 526 13.11 -5.90 -48.04
N LEU A 527 13.48 -4.98 -48.95
CA LEU A 527 14.88 -4.62 -49.20
C LEU A 527 15.50 -3.94 -47.98
N SER A 528 14.74 -3.01 -47.37
CA SER A 528 15.16 -2.30 -46.16
C SER A 528 15.35 -3.24 -44.97
N ALA A 529 14.45 -4.22 -44.80
CA ALA A 529 14.56 -5.25 -43.76
C ALA A 529 15.78 -6.14 -43.98
N ALA A 530 16.05 -6.59 -45.22
CA ALA A 530 17.22 -7.40 -45.53
C ALA A 530 18.53 -6.65 -45.24
N HIS A 531 18.61 -5.37 -45.62
CA HIS A 531 19.77 -4.52 -45.33
C HIS A 531 19.92 -4.28 -43.82
N ALA A 532 18.83 -3.97 -43.11
CA ALA A 532 18.87 -3.74 -41.67
C ALA A 532 19.32 -4.97 -40.88
N LEU A 533 18.91 -6.18 -41.30
CA LEU A 533 19.39 -7.43 -40.69
C LEU A 533 20.89 -7.65 -40.92
N ALA A 534 21.40 -7.33 -42.12
CA ALA A 534 22.83 -7.42 -42.42
C ALA A 534 23.67 -6.40 -41.63
N GLU A 535 23.19 -5.16 -41.46
CA GLU A 535 23.88 -4.18 -40.61
C GLU A 535 23.86 -4.57 -39.14
N LEU A 536 22.78 -5.20 -38.66
CA LEU A 536 22.73 -5.77 -37.30
C LEU A 536 23.75 -6.91 -37.10
N ASP A 537 24.10 -7.67 -38.14
CA ASP A 537 25.20 -8.64 -38.09
C ASP A 537 26.55 -7.95 -37.88
N ARG A 538 26.79 -6.78 -38.50
CA ARG A 538 28.02 -6.00 -38.32
C ARG A 538 28.12 -5.36 -36.93
N VAL A 539 27.02 -4.79 -36.42
CA VAL A 539 26.96 -4.24 -35.07
C VAL A 539 27.26 -5.33 -34.04
N GLU A 540 26.66 -6.51 -34.17
CA GLU A 540 26.95 -7.66 -33.31
C GLU A 540 28.44 -8.04 -33.31
N ALA A 541 29.06 -8.10 -34.48
CA ALA A 541 30.49 -8.44 -34.61
C ALA A 541 31.38 -7.42 -33.88
N ARG A 542 31.11 -6.12 -34.03
CA ARG A 542 31.88 -5.08 -33.34
C ARG A 542 31.67 -5.10 -31.83
N MET A 543 30.43 -5.32 -31.37
CA MET A 543 30.12 -5.47 -29.93
C MET A 543 30.87 -6.65 -29.29
N ARG A 544 30.96 -7.80 -29.98
CA ARG A 544 31.74 -8.96 -29.49
C ARG A 544 33.23 -8.67 -29.42
N ALA A 545 33.78 -7.98 -30.42
CA ALA A 545 35.19 -7.58 -30.43
C ALA A 545 35.52 -6.68 -29.23
N LEU A 546 34.71 -5.65 -28.99
CA LEU A 546 34.87 -4.74 -27.85
C LEU A 546 34.85 -5.50 -26.51
N ARG A 547 33.91 -6.44 -26.33
CA ARG A 547 33.85 -7.26 -25.11
C ARG A 547 35.11 -8.12 -24.91
N ALA A 548 35.64 -8.72 -25.97
CA ALA A 548 36.83 -9.55 -25.89
C ALA A 548 38.07 -8.76 -25.40
N GLU A 549 38.13 -7.46 -25.70
CA GLU A 549 39.19 -6.58 -25.22
C GLU A 549 39.14 -6.34 -23.69
N PHE A 550 37.93 -6.13 -23.13
CA PHE A 550 37.71 -6.00 -21.69
C PHE A 550 37.93 -7.33 -20.94
N ALA A 551 37.48 -8.45 -21.50
CA ALA A 551 37.63 -9.77 -20.89
C ALA A 551 39.10 -10.25 -20.79
N ALA A 552 39.98 -9.74 -21.66
CA ALA A 552 41.41 -10.04 -21.65
C ALA A 552 42.21 -9.35 -20.52
N GLY A 553 41.56 -8.66 -19.58
CA GLY A 553 42.20 -8.02 -18.43
C GLY A 553 43.08 -6.81 -18.76
N ARG A 554 43.02 -6.32 -20.01
CA ARG A 554 43.82 -5.19 -20.48
C ARG A 554 43.33 -3.82 -19.98
N ARG A 555 42.13 -3.75 -19.38
CA ARG A 555 41.51 -2.52 -18.84
C ARG A 555 40.58 -2.82 -17.66
N SER A 556 40.56 -1.95 -16.65
CA SER A 556 39.79 -2.13 -15.40
C SER A 556 38.58 -1.18 -15.26
N TYR A 557 38.40 -0.21 -16.16
CA TYR A 557 37.27 0.74 -16.21
C TYR A 557 37.05 1.26 -17.65
N TYR A 558 35.90 1.88 -17.94
CA TYR A 558 35.59 2.47 -19.26
C TYR A 558 36.26 3.83 -19.43
N LYS A 559 37.04 4.02 -20.50
CA LYS A 559 37.50 5.34 -20.91
C LYS A 559 36.37 6.10 -21.61
N GLN A 560 36.51 7.43 -21.72
CA GLN A 560 35.54 8.25 -22.44
C GLN A 560 35.37 7.80 -23.91
N ASP A 561 36.45 7.46 -24.60
CA ASP A 561 36.40 6.94 -25.98
C ASP A 561 35.61 5.62 -26.11
N ASP A 562 35.71 4.77 -25.08
CA ASP A 562 34.98 3.50 -25.03
C ASP A 562 33.48 3.74 -24.83
N ALA A 563 33.10 4.74 -24.03
CA ALA A 563 31.72 5.14 -23.83
C ALA A 563 31.09 5.70 -25.12
N ASP A 564 31.82 6.54 -25.85
CA ASP A 564 31.37 7.09 -27.14
C ASP A 564 31.21 6.00 -28.21
N GLU A 565 32.09 4.99 -28.23
CA GLU A 565 31.95 3.85 -29.11
C GLU A 565 30.73 2.98 -28.77
N VAL A 566 30.50 2.69 -27.49
CA VAL A 566 29.31 1.96 -27.04
C VAL A 566 28.03 2.72 -27.42
N ALA A 567 28.00 4.04 -27.21
CA ALA A 567 26.87 4.89 -27.57
C ALA A 567 26.58 4.83 -29.08
N ARG A 568 27.60 4.95 -29.94
CA ARG A 568 27.46 4.83 -31.40
C ARG A 568 26.88 3.48 -31.83
N LEU A 569 27.39 2.38 -31.27
CA LEU A 569 26.91 1.03 -31.58
C LEU A 569 25.46 0.83 -31.12
N LEU A 570 25.12 1.31 -29.93
CA LEU A 570 23.79 1.18 -29.37
C LEU A 570 22.76 2.03 -30.12
N LEU A 571 23.10 3.27 -30.50
CA LEU A 571 22.26 4.11 -31.34
C LEU A 571 21.99 3.48 -32.71
N THR A 572 23.03 2.90 -33.33
CA THR A 572 22.90 2.17 -34.61
C THR A 572 21.96 0.98 -34.45
N TYR A 573 22.14 0.17 -33.40
CA TYR A 573 21.24 -0.94 -33.07
C TYR A 573 19.80 -0.48 -32.89
N LEU A 574 19.56 0.60 -32.15
CA LEU A 574 18.21 1.11 -31.85
C LEU A 574 17.49 1.64 -33.08
N ASN A 575 18.20 2.32 -33.99
CA ASN A 575 17.65 2.79 -35.25
C ASN A 575 17.23 1.61 -36.15
N LEU A 576 18.11 0.63 -36.32
CA LEU A 576 17.83 -0.59 -37.08
C LEU A 576 16.68 -1.40 -36.45
N ARG A 577 16.68 -1.51 -35.13
CA ARG A 577 15.61 -2.16 -34.37
C ARG A 577 14.26 -1.49 -34.60
N THR A 578 14.22 -0.16 -34.59
CA THR A 578 12.99 0.61 -34.81
C THR A 578 12.46 0.40 -36.23
N ALA A 579 13.34 0.38 -37.24
CA ALA A 579 12.96 0.09 -38.62
C ALA A 579 12.36 -1.32 -38.78
N LEU A 580 12.97 -2.34 -38.16
CA LEU A 580 12.45 -3.71 -38.19
C LEU A 580 11.14 -3.86 -37.40
N LEU A 581 11.01 -3.22 -36.23
CA LEU A 581 9.74 -3.22 -35.48
C LEU A 581 8.61 -2.57 -36.26
N ARG A 582 8.89 -1.48 -36.99
CA ARG A 582 7.91 -0.87 -37.90
C ARG A 582 7.49 -1.83 -39.01
N THR A 583 8.43 -2.59 -39.55
CA THR A 583 8.17 -3.62 -40.57
C THR A 583 7.29 -4.74 -40.01
N VAL A 584 7.57 -5.22 -38.79
CA VAL A 584 6.72 -6.18 -38.08
C VAL A 584 5.33 -5.60 -37.86
N TRP A 585 5.21 -4.37 -37.36
CA TRP A 585 3.92 -3.71 -37.16
C TRP A 585 3.12 -3.61 -38.46
N MET A 586 3.79 -3.25 -39.55
CA MET A 586 3.18 -3.05 -40.87
C MET A 586 2.56 -4.35 -41.41
N TYR A 587 3.28 -5.47 -41.33
CA TYR A 587 2.90 -6.71 -42.02
C TYR A 587 2.45 -7.85 -41.08
N ARG A 588 2.23 -7.57 -39.79
CA ARG A 588 1.68 -8.53 -38.81
C ARG A 588 0.18 -8.75 -39.06
N GLY A 589 -0.23 -9.97 -39.42
CA GLY A 589 -1.64 -10.33 -39.65
C GLY A 589 -1.81 -11.54 -40.57
N GLU A 590 -3.07 -11.91 -40.88
CA GLU A 590 -3.37 -13.03 -41.78
C GLU A 590 -2.81 -12.82 -43.21
N PRO A 591 -2.35 -13.88 -43.91
CA PRO A 591 -1.56 -13.82 -45.13
C PRO A 591 -2.38 -13.46 -46.39
N GLU A 592 -3.34 -12.55 -46.30
CA GLU A 592 -4.04 -12.04 -47.49
C GLU A 592 -3.18 -10.98 -48.19
N GLY A 593 -2.71 -11.29 -49.41
CA GLY A 593 -1.94 -10.35 -50.23
C GLY A 593 -2.79 -9.17 -50.76
N PRO A 594 -2.14 -8.10 -51.26
CA PRO A 594 -2.81 -7.10 -52.08
C PRO A 594 -3.52 -7.75 -53.26
N HIS A 595 -4.74 -7.29 -53.59
CA HIS A 595 -5.52 -7.82 -54.71
C HIS A 595 -4.71 -7.73 -56.02
N GLY A 596 -4.46 -8.88 -56.66
CA GLY A 596 -3.70 -8.97 -57.92
C GLY A 596 -2.29 -9.56 -57.84
N ASP A 597 -1.73 -9.82 -56.64
CA ASP A 597 -0.51 -10.65 -56.48
C ASP A 597 -0.85 -11.97 -55.76
N PRO A 598 -0.84 -13.12 -56.47
CA PRO A 598 -1.14 -14.43 -55.88
C PRO A 598 -0.25 -14.80 -54.68
N ARG A 599 0.94 -14.19 -54.56
CA ARG A 599 1.93 -14.47 -53.50
C ARG A 599 2.16 -13.28 -52.56
N GLY A 600 1.36 -12.21 -52.68
CA GLY A 600 1.58 -10.98 -51.93
C GLY A 600 1.51 -11.16 -50.41
N GLY A 601 0.65 -12.07 -49.94
CA GLY A 601 0.52 -12.39 -48.52
C GLY A 601 1.69 -13.20 -47.97
N GLU A 602 2.22 -14.13 -48.77
CA GLU A 602 3.39 -14.93 -48.44
C GLU A 602 4.66 -14.04 -48.34
N LYS A 603 4.78 -13.05 -49.24
CA LYS A 603 5.82 -12.02 -49.20
C LYS A 603 5.73 -11.16 -47.94
N ALA A 604 4.54 -10.65 -47.62
CA ALA A 604 4.32 -9.83 -46.42
C ALA A 604 4.62 -10.60 -45.13
N PHE A 605 4.15 -11.84 -45.05
CA PHE A 605 4.45 -12.76 -43.95
C PHE A 605 5.96 -12.98 -43.80
N LEU A 606 6.68 -13.32 -44.89
CA LEU A 606 8.12 -13.56 -44.84
C LEU A 606 8.88 -12.33 -44.34
N VAL A 607 8.50 -11.14 -44.79
CA VAL A 607 9.11 -9.87 -44.38
C VAL A 607 8.90 -9.58 -42.90
N ALA A 608 7.68 -9.76 -42.39
CA ALA A 608 7.38 -9.64 -40.95
C ALA A 608 8.12 -10.68 -40.11
N TYR A 609 8.06 -11.94 -40.52
CA TYR A 609 8.64 -13.05 -39.78
C TYR A 609 10.17 -12.99 -39.75
N ALA A 610 10.84 -12.68 -40.87
CA ALA A 610 12.29 -12.49 -40.92
C ALA A 610 12.73 -11.30 -40.05
N SER A 611 11.97 -10.20 -40.04
CA SER A 611 12.22 -9.04 -39.18
C SER A 611 12.06 -9.38 -37.69
N ALA A 612 10.97 -10.06 -37.31
CA ALA A 612 10.69 -10.45 -35.94
C ALA A 612 11.71 -11.48 -35.41
N SER A 613 12.01 -12.52 -36.21
CA SER A 613 12.98 -13.55 -35.86
C SER A 613 14.40 -12.98 -35.77
N GLY A 614 14.81 -12.09 -36.68
CA GLY A 614 16.08 -11.38 -36.57
C GLY A 614 16.19 -10.53 -35.31
N LEU A 615 15.16 -9.75 -34.96
CA LEU A 615 15.13 -8.98 -33.71
C LEU A 615 15.28 -9.87 -32.46
N LEU A 616 14.58 -11.01 -32.43
CA LEU A 616 14.66 -11.96 -31.33
C LEU A 616 16.02 -12.67 -31.27
N GLN A 617 16.62 -12.98 -32.41
CA GLN A 617 17.98 -13.49 -32.48
C GLN A 617 18.97 -12.48 -31.89
N LYS A 618 18.88 -11.19 -32.25
CA LYS A 618 19.79 -10.17 -31.71
C LYS A 618 19.59 -9.96 -30.22
N ALA A 619 18.36 -9.99 -29.74
CA ALA A 619 18.08 -10.01 -28.31
C ALA A 619 18.70 -11.25 -27.64
N ALA A 620 18.57 -12.44 -28.25
CA ALA A 620 19.13 -13.69 -27.73
C ALA A 620 20.65 -13.62 -27.62
N VAL A 621 21.32 -13.14 -28.67
CA VAL A 621 22.77 -12.93 -28.68
C VAL A 621 23.19 -11.91 -27.64
N LEU A 622 22.45 -10.80 -27.48
CA LEU A 622 22.75 -9.78 -26.47
C LEU A 622 22.71 -10.38 -25.05
N VAL A 623 21.67 -11.17 -24.75
CA VAL A 623 21.50 -11.82 -23.45
C VAL A 623 22.51 -12.96 -23.23
N GLU A 624 22.82 -13.75 -24.25
CA GLU A 624 23.83 -14.82 -24.16
C GLU A 624 25.23 -14.23 -23.99
N THR A 625 25.52 -13.12 -24.68
CA THR A 625 26.81 -12.44 -24.59
C THR A 625 26.92 -11.79 -23.21
N PHE A 626 26.04 -10.87 -22.83
CA PHE A 626 26.24 -10.07 -21.61
C PHE A 626 25.59 -10.67 -20.35
N GLY A 627 25.00 -11.87 -20.43
CA GLY A 627 24.23 -12.52 -19.36
C GLY A 627 24.97 -12.73 -18.04
N ASP A 628 26.28 -12.94 -18.11
CA ASP A 628 27.14 -13.18 -16.95
C ASP A 628 27.99 -11.96 -16.57
N ASP A 629 27.75 -10.80 -17.19
CA ASP A 629 28.48 -9.56 -16.96
C ASP A 629 27.57 -8.46 -16.39
N PRO A 630 27.48 -8.30 -15.06
CA PRO A 630 26.64 -7.29 -14.42
C PRO A 630 27.03 -5.85 -14.75
N LEU A 631 28.27 -5.60 -15.20
CA LEU A 631 28.74 -4.26 -15.55
C LEU A 631 28.28 -3.89 -16.95
N ALA A 632 28.46 -4.79 -17.93
CA ALA A 632 27.94 -4.59 -19.27
C ALA A 632 26.41 -4.47 -19.29
N GLN A 633 25.71 -5.26 -18.47
CA GLN A 633 24.25 -5.15 -18.32
C GLN A 633 23.82 -3.77 -17.82
N ARG A 634 24.55 -3.20 -16.86
CA ARG A 634 24.27 -1.85 -16.38
C ARG A 634 24.53 -0.82 -17.47
N LYS A 635 25.66 -0.90 -18.17
CA LYS A 635 26.01 0.04 -19.24
C LYS A 635 25.00 0.02 -20.40
N LEU A 636 24.55 -1.16 -20.82
CA LEU A 636 23.53 -1.29 -21.88
C LEU A 636 22.14 -0.81 -21.45
N ASN A 637 21.86 -0.79 -20.15
CA ASN A 637 20.62 -0.26 -19.59
C ASN A 637 20.71 1.23 -19.24
N GLU A 638 21.91 1.82 -19.29
CA GLU A 638 22.12 3.24 -19.11
C GLU A 638 21.52 3.99 -20.30
N GLY A 639 20.71 5.02 -20.02
CA GLY A 639 20.23 5.94 -21.05
C GLY A 639 21.21 7.08 -21.23
N ASP A 640 21.28 7.64 -22.43
CA ASP A 640 22.15 8.76 -22.77
C ASP A 640 21.34 9.83 -23.51
N ALA A 641 21.03 10.93 -22.80
CA ALA A 641 20.25 12.03 -23.36
C ALA A 641 21.00 12.81 -24.45
N ALA A 642 22.33 12.90 -24.39
CA ALA A 642 23.14 13.62 -25.38
C ALA A 642 23.12 12.90 -26.74
N TRP A 643 23.04 11.57 -26.71
CA TRP A 643 22.94 10.72 -27.90
C TRP A 643 21.51 10.28 -28.25
N GLY A 644 20.51 10.66 -27.44
CA GLY A 644 19.11 10.26 -27.63
C GLY A 644 18.82 8.78 -27.37
N ILE A 645 19.63 8.11 -26.55
CA ILE A 645 19.52 6.69 -26.24
C ILE A 645 18.61 6.49 -25.00
N PRO A 646 17.49 5.76 -25.11
CA PRO A 646 16.64 5.45 -23.97
C PRO A 646 17.31 4.44 -23.02
N GLY A 647 16.99 4.50 -21.73
CA GLY A 647 17.46 3.51 -20.76
C GLY A 647 16.72 2.17 -20.85
N GLY A 648 17.31 1.12 -20.28
CA GLY A 648 16.69 -0.21 -20.13
C GLY A 648 16.79 -1.12 -21.36
N ASN A 649 17.72 -0.90 -22.29
CA ASN A 649 17.79 -1.64 -23.56
C ASN A 649 18.06 -3.15 -23.38
N TYR A 650 18.98 -3.52 -22.47
CA TYR A 650 19.27 -4.92 -22.17
C TYR A 650 18.08 -5.60 -21.48
N ASP A 651 17.46 -4.91 -20.53
CA ASP A 651 16.28 -5.41 -19.81
C ASP A 651 15.08 -5.57 -20.74
N GLN A 652 14.92 -4.68 -21.73
CA GLN A 652 13.91 -4.79 -22.77
C GLN A 652 14.16 -5.98 -23.71
N ALA A 653 15.41 -6.23 -24.11
CA ALA A 653 15.78 -7.41 -24.89
C ALA A 653 15.45 -8.71 -24.13
N LEU A 654 15.82 -8.76 -22.84
CA LEU A 654 15.47 -9.84 -21.93
C LEU A 654 13.95 -9.97 -21.72
N ALA A 655 13.23 -8.84 -21.66
CA ALA A 655 11.77 -8.77 -21.57
C ALA A 655 11.08 -9.45 -22.73
N ASN A 656 11.48 -9.10 -23.95
CA ASN A 656 10.89 -9.63 -25.16
C ASN A 656 11.17 -11.13 -25.33
N LEU A 657 12.37 -11.61 -24.99
CA LEU A 657 12.69 -13.05 -25.03
C LEU A 657 11.92 -13.90 -24.03
N ALA A 658 11.58 -13.33 -22.86
CA ALA A 658 10.87 -14.05 -21.80
C ALA A 658 9.34 -13.84 -21.82
N SER A 659 8.81 -13.06 -22.77
CA SER A 659 7.38 -12.77 -22.85
C SER A 659 6.60 -13.99 -23.35
N GLY A 660 5.61 -14.44 -22.56
CA GLY A 660 4.80 -15.62 -22.90
C GLY A 660 3.97 -15.41 -24.17
N SER A 661 3.42 -14.21 -24.34
CA SER A 661 2.64 -13.82 -25.51
C SER A 661 3.48 -13.80 -26.81
N VAL A 662 4.66 -13.17 -26.79
CA VAL A 662 5.59 -13.14 -27.94
C VAL A 662 6.03 -14.55 -28.34
N LEU A 663 6.31 -15.41 -27.36
CA LEU A 663 6.70 -16.79 -27.59
C LEU A 663 5.59 -17.67 -28.16
N ALA A 664 4.33 -17.40 -27.82
CA ALA A 664 3.19 -18.10 -28.39
C ALA A 664 3.00 -17.70 -29.86
N GLU A 665 3.04 -16.40 -30.14
CA GLU A 665 2.91 -15.84 -31.49
C GLU A 665 4.04 -16.29 -32.42
N MET A 666 5.30 -16.25 -31.95
CA MET A 666 6.43 -16.72 -32.75
C MET A 666 6.38 -18.22 -33.06
N ARG A 667 5.86 -19.05 -32.14
CA ARG A 667 5.68 -20.49 -32.39
C ARG A 667 4.61 -20.75 -33.46
N GLN A 668 3.54 -19.97 -33.45
CA GLN A 668 2.51 -20.04 -34.48
C GLN A 668 3.09 -19.62 -35.84
N ALA A 669 3.74 -18.46 -35.90
CA ALA A 669 4.36 -17.96 -37.12
C ALA A 669 5.45 -18.92 -37.64
N GLN A 670 6.22 -19.56 -36.76
CA GLN A 670 7.20 -20.55 -37.17
C GLN A 670 6.56 -21.76 -37.87
N GLY A 671 5.44 -22.27 -37.34
CA GLY A 671 4.70 -23.37 -37.99
C GLY A 671 4.19 -22.99 -39.37
N GLU A 672 3.72 -21.76 -39.52
CA GLU A 672 3.27 -21.21 -40.81
C GLU A 672 4.45 -21.01 -41.80
N PHE A 673 5.59 -20.50 -41.33
CA PHE A 673 6.80 -20.37 -42.13
C PHE A 673 7.29 -21.72 -42.67
N ASP A 674 7.36 -22.75 -41.81
CA ASP A 674 7.78 -24.09 -42.20
C ASP A 674 6.80 -24.69 -43.24
N ALA A 675 5.48 -24.45 -43.08
CA ALA A 675 4.44 -24.92 -44.01
C ALA A 675 4.45 -24.20 -45.38
N LEU A 676 4.74 -22.90 -45.41
CA LEU A 676 4.90 -22.12 -46.65
C LEU A 676 6.17 -22.52 -47.39
N ARG A 677 7.28 -22.67 -46.65
CA ARG A 677 8.56 -23.11 -47.19
C ARG A 677 8.50 -24.49 -47.82
N ALA A 678 7.87 -25.46 -47.14
CA ALA A 678 7.73 -26.83 -47.65
C ALA A 678 6.99 -26.92 -48.99
N ARG A 679 6.14 -25.94 -49.31
CA ARG A 679 5.38 -25.86 -50.57
C ARG A 679 6.02 -24.97 -51.64
N GLY A 680 7.20 -24.40 -51.38
CA GLY A 680 7.88 -23.51 -52.34
C GLY A 680 7.14 -22.18 -52.58
N ALA A 681 6.41 -21.69 -51.57
CA ALA A 681 5.61 -20.48 -51.64
C ALA A 681 6.46 -19.21 -51.90
N PHE A 682 7.64 -19.12 -51.29
CA PHE A 682 8.44 -17.90 -51.33
C PHE A 682 9.09 -17.62 -52.71
N PRO A 683 9.09 -16.35 -53.17
CA PRO A 683 9.75 -15.96 -54.42
C PRO A 683 11.27 -16.21 -54.39
N GLN A 684 11.84 -16.51 -55.56
CA GLN A 684 13.29 -16.78 -55.72
C GLN A 684 14.09 -15.53 -56.13
N GLU A 685 13.43 -14.38 -56.25
CA GLU A 685 14.03 -13.08 -56.56
C GLU A 685 14.47 -12.34 -55.28
N GLU A 686 15.58 -11.62 -55.34
CA GLU A 686 16.00 -10.76 -54.21
C GLU A 686 14.94 -9.67 -53.96
N PRO A 687 14.64 -9.34 -52.68
CA PRO A 687 15.38 -9.69 -51.46
C PRO A 687 14.88 -10.95 -50.69
N TYR A 688 13.90 -11.69 -51.22
CA TYR A 688 13.18 -12.73 -50.47
C TYR A 688 14.06 -13.93 -50.05
N PRO A 689 14.95 -14.50 -50.89
CA PRO A 689 15.88 -15.53 -50.47
C PRO A 689 16.81 -15.09 -49.32
N SER A 690 17.21 -13.82 -49.29
CA SER A 690 18.03 -13.25 -48.22
C SER A 690 17.28 -13.21 -46.89
N LEU A 691 16.00 -12.84 -46.90
CA LEU A 691 15.13 -12.85 -45.73
C LEU A 691 14.83 -14.27 -45.23
N GLU A 692 14.59 -15.21 -46.15
CA GLU A 692 14.39 -16.63 -45.79
C GLU A 692 15.64 -17.19 -45.10
N ARG A 693 16.83 -16.97 -45.66
CA ARG A 693 18.10 -17.37 -45.04
C ARG A 693 18.29 -16.74 -43.67
N ALA A 694 17.95 -15.46 -43.50
CA ALA A 694 18.04 -14.78 -42.21
C ALA A 694 17.12 -15.40 -41.15
N ALA A 695 15.86 -15.70 -41.51
CA ALA A 695 14.89 -16.34 -40.62
C ALA A 695 15.36 -17.76 -40.18
N ILE A 696 15.96 -18.52 -41.10
CA ILE A 696 16.54 -19.84 -40.79
C ILE A 696 17.73 -19.72 -39.83
N ARG A 697 18.63 -18.76 -40.06
CA ARG A 697 19.80 -18.51 -39.19
C ARG A 697 19.41 -18.05 -37.78
N ALA A 698 18.29 -17.35 -37.64
CA ALA A 698 17.82 -16.84 -36.35
C ALA A 698 17.42 -17.95 -35.36
N ARG A 699 16.89 -19.07 -35.88
CA ARG A 699 16.23 -20.12 -35.09
C ARG A 699 17.10 -20.73 -33.96
N PRO A 700 18.33 -21.21 -34.19
CA PRO A 700 19.09 -21.89 -33.15
C PRO A 700 19.44 -20.99 -31.96
N ALA A 701 19.72 -19.71 -32.21
CA ALA A 701 20.04 -18.75 -31.15
C ALA A 701 18.83 -18.46 -30.26
N ILE A 702 17.64 -18.31 -30.88
CA ILE A 702 16.38 -18.08 -30.18
C ILE A 702 16.04 -19.29 -29.28
N GLU A 703 16.11 -20.51 -29.83
CA GLU A 703 15.79 -21.75 -29.10
C GLU A 703 16.74 -21.95 -27.89
N ARG A 704 18.05 -21.73 -28.07
CA ARG A 704 19.04 -21.82 -26.98
C ARG A 704 18.77 -20.81 -25.87
N ALA A 705 18.55 -19.54 -26.23
CA ALA A 705 18.27 -18.48 -25.24
C ALA A 705 16.98 -18.76 -24.47
N GLN A 706 15.93 -19.24 -25.15
CA GLN A 706 14.66 -19.60 -24.52
C GLN A 706 14.80 -20.76 -23.53
N LYS A 707 15.59 -21.79 -23.87
CA LYS A 707 15.84 -22.93 -22.98
C LYS A 707 16.57 -22.47 -21.71
N ALA A 708 17.62 -21.66 -21.85
CA ALA A 708 18.37 -21.10 -20.73
C ALA A 708 17.51 -20.17 -19.84
N LEU A 709 16.60 -19.40 -20.44
CA LEU A 709 15.66 -18.54 -19.72
C LEU A 709 14.55 -19.33 -19.01
N GLY A 710 14.12 -20.45 -19.60
CA GLY A 710 13.14 -21.38 -19.02
C GLY A 710 13.54 -21.89 -17.64
N GLU A 711 14.81 -22.24 -17.48
CA GLU A 711 15.41 -22.72 -16.24
C GLU A 711 15.58 -21.60 -15.19
N ARG A 712 15.65 -20.33 -15.64
CA ARG A 712 15.87 -19.14 -14.80
C ARG A 712 14.64 -18.23 -14.66
N LYS A 713 13.44 -18.67 -15.10
CA LYS A 713 12.19 -17.87 -15.15
C LYS A 713 11.87 -17.13 -13.85
N LEU A 714 12.03 -17.81 -12.71
CA LEU A 714 11.74 -17.22 -11.40
C LEU A 714 12.73 -16.09 -11.04
N ALA A 715 14.01 -16.28 -11.32
CA ALA A 715 15.05 -15.29 -11.03
C ALA A 715 14.88 -14.02 -11.89
N VAL A 716 14.52 -14.18 -13.17
CA VAL A 716 14.26 -13.06 -14.09
C VAL A 716 13.01 -12.28 -13.67
N ALA A 717 11.93 -12.98 -13.28
CA ALA A 717 10.72 -12.34 -12.76
C ALA A 717 10.99 -11.55 -11.47
N LEU A 718 11.76 -12.12 -10.54
CA LEU A 718 12.17 -11.46 -9.30
C LEU A 718 13.06 -10.23 -9.56
N ARG A 719 13.99 -10.30 -10.54
CA ARG A 719 14.83 -9.17 -10.93
C ARG A 719 14.02 -8.01 -11.50
N ARG A 720 13.02 -8.30 -12.35
CA ARG A 720 12.07 -7.29 -12.88
C ARG A 720 11.20 -6.66 -11.80
N MET A 721 10.77 -7.46 -10.82
CA MET A 721 10.00 -6.96 -9.68
C MET A 721 10.85 -6.01 -8.85
N ARG A 722 12.13 -6.35 -8.60
CA ARG A 722 13.08 -5.46 -7.91
C ARG A 722 13.32 -4.16 -8.67
N GLN A 723 13.43 -4.19 -10.00
CA GLN A 723 13.64 -2.99 -10.83
C GLN A 723 12.42 -2.06 -10.90
N GLY A 724 11.20 -2.60 -11.00
CA GLY A 724 9.97 -1.79 -10.96
C GLY A 724 9.70 -1.14 -9.60
N VAL A 725 10.27 -1.70 -8.52
CA VAL A 725 10.23 -1.14 -7.15
C VAL A 725 11.44 -0.25 -6.87
N ALA A 726 12.55 -0.43 -7.61
CA ALA A 726 13.77 0.37 -7.45
C ALA A 726 13.58 1.80 -7.95
N ASP A 727 12.87 2.04 -9.05
CA ASP A 727 12.74 3.40 -9.62
C ASP A 727 12.09 4.42 -8.63
N PRO A 728 11.02 4.10 -7.87
CA PRO A 728 10.56 4.95 -6.77
C PRO A 728 11.54 5.07 -5.60
N TYR A 729 12.29 4.01 -5.28
CA TYR A 729 13.28 4.02 -4.19
C TYR A 729 14.49 4.88 -4.55
N THR A 730 15.00 4.78 -5.77
CA THR A 730 16.11 5.57 -6.29
C THR A 730 15.70 7.04 -6.45
N ARG A 731 14.46 7.33 -6.88
CA ARG A 731 13.92 8.70 -6.86
C ARG A 731 13.73 9.24 -5.44
N ALA A 732 13.25 8.42 -4.50
CA ALA A 732 13.13 8.82 -3.11
C ALA A 732 14.51 9.01 -2.44
N GLN A 733 15.49 8.17 -2.78
CA GLN A 733 16.87 8.29 -2.34
C GLN A 733 17.50 9.56 -2.93
N ALA A 734 17.30 9.86 -4.21
CA ALA A 734 17.74 11.11 -4.82
C ALA A 734 17.12 12.32 -4.11
N VAL A 735 15.80 12.33 -3.88
CA VAL A 735 15.12 13.41 -3.14
C VAL A 735 15.64 13.55 -1.71
N VAL A 736 15.86 12.44 -1.00
CA VAL A 736 16.42 12.46 0.37
C VAL A 736 17.88 12.93 0.36
N SER A 737 18.68 12.53 -0.64
CA SER A 737 20.07 12.95 -0.78
C SER A 737 20.22 14.42 -1.18
N THR A 738 19.36 14.95 -2.07
CA THR A 738 19.30 16.39 -2.38
C THR A 738 18.90 17.18 -1.13
N TRP A 739 17.88 16.72 -0.40
CA TRP A 739 17.45 17.37 0.84
C TRP A 739 18.54 17.36 1.92
N ILE A 740 19.30 16.27 2.05
CA ILE A 740 20.41 16.15 3.01
C ILE A 740 21.63 16.97 2.57
N GLY A 741 21.90 17.09 1.27
CA GLY A 741 22.99 17.90 0.72
C GLY A 741 22.81 19.40 1.00
N ASP A 742 21.59 19.90 0.86
CA ASP A 742 21.26 21.32 1.03
C ASP A 742 20.91 21.71 2.48
N PHE A 743 20.70 20.73 3.38
CA PHE A 743 20.30 20.99 4.76
C PHE A 743 21.47 21.55 5.59
N ARG A 744 21.33 22.81 6.00
CA ARG A 744 22.24 23.52 6.90
C ARG A 744 21.80 23.31 8.35
N ILE A 745 22.71 22.87 9.22
CA ILE A 745 22.44 22.72 10.66
C ILE A 745 22.30 24.11 11.33
N LYS A 746 22.88 25.16 10.72
CA LYS A 746 22.83 26.54 11.17
C LYS A 746 22.75 27.46 9.95
N ASP A 747 21.72 28.30 9.87
CA ASP A 747 21.58 29.28 8.77
C ASP A 747 22.60 30.43 8.92
N ARG A 748 23.48 30.57 7.92
CA ARG A 748 24.35 31.74 7.73
C ARG A 748 23.93 32.48 6.45
N PRO A 749 24.05 33.83 6.38
CA PRO A 749 23.86 34.58 5.14
C PRO A 749 24.81 34.07 4.03
N PRO A 750 24.42 34.16 2.73
CA PRO A 750 25.29 33.82 1.61
C PRO A 750 26.62 34.60 1.65
N LEU A 751 27.71 34.02 1.15
CA LEU A 751 29.05 34.64 1.15
C LEU A 751 29.60 35.00 2.56
N ARG A 752 29.25 34.23 3.60
CA ARG A 752 29.80 34.35 4.96
C ARG A 752 30.39 33.03 5.48
N GLY A 753 31.30 32.43 4.71
CA GLY A 753 32.22 31.42 5.24
C GLY A 753 33.21 32.04 6.25
N LEU A 754 34.03 31.21 6.90
CA LEU A 754 35.13 31.71 7.73
C LEU A 754 36.26 32.36 6.91
N ILE A 755 36.34 32.05 5.61
CA ILE A 755 37.29 32.68 4.68
C ILE A 755 36.78 34.07 4.31
N SER A 756 37.56 35.11 4.62
CA SER A 756 37.18 36.50 4.34
C SER A 756 37.28 36.85 2.84
N PRO A 757 36.55 37.88 2.36
CA PRO A 757 36.71 38.38 0.99
C PRO A 757 38.15 38.78 0.66
N GLY A 758 38.88 39.37 1.63
CA GLY A 758 40.30 39.71 1.46
C GLY A 758 41.20 38.48 1.29
N GLN A 759 40.93 37.39 2.01
CA GLN A 759 41.62 36.11 1.82
C GLN A 759 41.26 35.44 0.50
N THR A 760 40.02 35.60 0.02
CA THR A 760 39.57 35.09 -1.27
C THR A 760 40.29 35.82 -2.42
N GLU A 761 40.45 37.14 -2.33
CA GLU A 761 41.21 37.92 -3.31
C GLU A 761 42.71 37.61 -3.26
N SER A 762 43.27 37.47 -2.05
CA SER A 762 44.66 37.01 -1.88
C SER A 762 44.88 35.62 -2.49
N LEU A 763 43.94 34.69 -2.30
CA LEU A 763 43.99 33.35 -2.88
C LEU A 763 43.93 33.41 -4.42
N ARG A 764 43.08 34.27 -4.99
CA ARG A 764 43.00 34.47 -6.46
C ARG A 764 44.35 34.80 -7.08
N GLY A 765 45.17 35.62 -6.40
CA GLY A 765 46.49 36.03 -6.88
C GLY A 765 47.51 34.89 -7.00
N ASP A 766 47.34 33.83 -6.20
CA ASP A 766 48.29 32.70 -6.16
C ASP A 766 47.86 31.52 -7.05
N LEU A 767 46.56 31.44 -7.39
CA LEU A 767 45.98 30.36 -8.19
C LEU A 767 46.35 30.47 -9.67
N ARG A 768 46.43 29.31 -10.34
CA ARG A 768 46.61 29.18 -11.80
C ARG A 768 45.55 28.24 -12.37
N PRO A 769 45.15 28.40 -13.64
CA PRO A 769 44.24 27.48 -14.30
C PRO A 769 44.68 26.02 -14.11
N GLY A 770 43.76 25.15 -13.69
CA GLY A 770 44.02 23.74 -13.37
C GLY A 770 44.37 23.45 -11.91
N ASP A 771 44.48 24.46 -11.03
CA ASP A 771 44.63 24.20 -9.59
C ASP A 771 43.36 23.55 -9.02
N ILE A 772 43.54 22.57 -8.13
CA ILE A 772 42.48 21.81 -7.48
C ILE A 772 42.18 22.46 -6.14
N LEU A 773 40.91 22.80 -5.90
CA LEU A 773 40.42 23.37 -4.66
C LEU A 773 39.76 22.28 -3.84
N VAL A 774 40.28 21.95 -2.66
CA VAL A 774 39.68 20.99 -1.72
C VAL A 774 39.05 21.76 -0.58
N GLU A 775 37.74 21.66 -0.42
CA GLU A 775 36.94 22.59 0.37
C GLU A 775 36.17 21.90 1.50
N ARG A 776 35.96 22.63 2.61
CA ARG A 776 35.10 22.21 3.72
C ARG A 776 34.15 23.33 4.13
N ARG A 777 32.88 22.97 4.35
CA ARG A 777 31.84 23.83 4.94
C ARG A 777 31.31 23.14 6.20
N ASN A 778 31.56 23.67 7.39
CA ASN A 778 31.36 23.01 8.68
C ASN A 778 29.90 22.68 9.00
N TRP A 779 28.95 23.52 8.57
CA TRP A 779 27.54 23.44 8.97
C TRP A 779 26.62 22.70 7.97
N PHE A 780 27.20 22.08 6.96
CA PHE A 780 26.46 21.27 5.98
C PHE A 780 26.30 19.82 6.47
N MET A 781 25.10 19.26 6.31
CA MET A 781 24.83 17.86 6.69
C MET A 781 25.63 16.84 5.85
N SER A 782 26.15 17.22 4.68
CA SER A 782 27.02 16.39 3.84
C SER A 782 28.25 15.84 4.59
N ASN A 783 28.78 16.58 5.58
CA ASN A 783 29.89 16.16 6.45
C ASN A 783 29.61 14.88 7.26
N ALA A 784 28.33 14.58 7.56
CA ALA A 784 27.96 13.39 8.32
C ALA A 784 28.00 12.10 7.47
N PHE A 785 27.93 12.24 6.14
CA PHE A 785 27.73 11.13 5.20
C PHE A 785 28.94 10.88 4.32
N LEU A 786 29.70 11.92 3.96
CA LEU A 786 30.90 11.79 3.16
C LEU A 786 32.10 11.30 4.01
N PRO A 787 32.96 10.44 3.45
CA PRO A 787 34.13 9.93 4.15
C PRO A 787 35.19 11.03 4.26
N GLY A 788 35.69 11.24 5.49
CA GLY A 788 36.82 12.13 5.73
C GLY A 788 36.48 13.53 6.25
N TYR A 789 37.52 14.33 6.53
CA TYR A 789 37.42 15.73 6.94
C TYR A 789 37.16 16.67 5.77
N TRP A 790 37.66 16.34 4.57
CA TRP A 790 37.49 17.13 3.37
C TRP A 790 36.38 16.53 2.48
N PRO A 791 35.18 17.14 2.43
CA PRO A 791 34.03 16.58 1.71
C PRO A 791 33.98 16.92 0.22
N HIS A 792 34.60 18.02 -0.23
CA HIS A 792 34.35 18.59 -1.57
C HIS A 792 35.64 18.92 -2.32
N ALA A 793 35.59 18.85 -3.66
CA ALA A 793 36.67 19.27 -4.54
C ALA A 793 36.15 19.98 -5.80
N ALA A 794 36.82 21.04 -6.22
CA ALA A 794 36.51 21.82 -7.41
C ALA A 794 37.78 22.09 -8.23
N LEU A 795 37.61 22.52 -9.48
CA LEU A 795 38.72 22.86 -10.36
C LEU A 795 38.70 24.36 -10.70
N TYR A 796 39.82 25.04 -10.42
CA TYR A 796 39.98 26.44 -10.78
C TYR A 796 40.31 26.58 -12.27
N LEU A 797 39.49 27.32 -13.01
CA LEU A 797 39.63 27.57 -14.44
C LEU A 797 40.44 28.84 -14.75
N GLY A 798 40.41 29.82 -13.85
CA GLY A 798 41.07 31.12 -14.08
C GLY A 798 40.21 32.10 -14.88
N THR A 799 40.86 33.12 -15.44
CA THR A 799 40.19 34.18 -16.21
C THR A 799 40.06 33.82 -17.69
N PRO A 800 39.13 34.45 -18.43
CA PRO A 800 39.02 34.26 -19.89
C PRO A 800 40.33 34.51 -20.64
N ASP A 801 41.14 35.49 -20.20
CA ASP A 801 42.42 35.79 -20.82
C ASP A 801 43.45 34.67 -20.58
N SER A 802 43.53 34.15 -19.35
CA SER A 802 44.42 33.03 -19.03
C SER A 802 44.06 31.73 -19.80
N LEU A 803 42.77 31.51 -20.07
CA LEU A 803 42.31 30.36 -20.87
C LEU A 803 42.57 30.54 -22.37
N ARG A 804 42.56 31.78 -22.88
CA ARG A 804 42.98 32.09 -24.26
C ARG A 804 44.48 31.89 -24.43
N GLU A 805 45.29 32.35 -23.47
CA GLU A 805 46.74 32.14 -23.46
C GLU A 805 47.12 30.65 -23.46
N LEU A 806 46.33 29.82 -22.77
CA LEU A 806 46.50 28.36 -22.76
C LEU A 806 45.92 27.64 -24.00
N GLY A 807 45.25 28.33 -24.92
CA GLY A 807 44.61 27.74 -26.10
C GLY A 807 43.41 26.84 -25.79
N VAL A 808 42.68 27.12 -24.70
CA VAL A 808 41.48 26.37 -24.28
C VAL A 808 40.22 26.89 -25.01
N ALA A 809 40.15 28.21 -25.26
CA ALA A 809 38.95 28.86 -25.80
C ALA A 809 38.50 28.33 -27.18
N ASP A 810 39.46 27.90 -28.00
CA ASP A 810 39.24 27.43 -29.38
C ASP A 810 39.05 25.90 -29.48
N ASP A 811 39.04 25.17 -28.36
CA ASP A 811 38.83 23.71 -28.36
C ASP A 811 37.36 23.37 -28.66
N PRO A 812 37.07 22.45 -29.61
CA PRO A 812 35.70 22.10 -29.99
C PRO A 812 34.81 21.59 -28.85
N ARG A 813 35.41 21.07 -27.77
CA ARG A 813 34.69 20.61 -26.57
C ARG A 813 34.29 21.76 -25.65
N VAL A 814 34.95 22.91 -25.77
CA VAL A 814 34.77 24.11 -24.95
C VAL A 814 33.86 25.12 -25.64
N THR A 815 33.95 25.25 -26.96
CA THR A 815 33.17 26.23 -27.74
C THR A 815 31.66 26.23 -27.43
N PRO A 816 30.96 25.08 -27.26
CA PRO A 816 29.54 25.07 -26.92
C PRO A 816 29.21 25.67 -25.54
N HIS A 817 30.18 25.67 -24.62
CA HIS A 817 30.01 26.08 -23.22
C HIS A 817 30.67 27.43 -22.92
N TRP A 818 31.48 27.95 -23.83
CA TRP A 818 32.25 29.19 -23.66
C TRP A 818 31.37 30.39 -23.30
N GLY A 819 30.19 30.51 -23.93
CA GLY A 819 29.23 31.57 -23.62
C GLY A 819 28.69 31.52 -22.17
N ALA A 820 28.50 30.32 -21.62
CA ALA A 820 28.09 30.14 -20.23
C ALA A 820 29.23 30.45 -19.24
N PHE A 821 30.48 30.12 -19.61
CA PHE A 821 31.66 30.45 -18.82
C PHE A 821 31.90 31.97 -18.72
N LEU A 822 31.66 32.73 -19.80
CA LEU A 822 31.74 34.21 -19.78
C LEU A 822 30.67 34.89 -18.92
N GLY A 823 29.73 34.13 -18.37
CA GLY A 823 28.69 34.60 -17.48
C GLY A 823 29.20 35.01 -16.09
N LYS A 824 28.22 35.34 -15.23
CA LYS A 824 28.44 35.70 -13.83
C LYS A 824 27.51 34.89 -12.95
N ASP A 825 27.92 34.70 -11.69
CA ASP A 825 27.09 34.06 -10.67
C ASP A 825 25.90 34.95 -10.26
N ALA A 826 25.05 34.43 -9.36
CA ALA A 826 23.88 35.14 -8.83
C ALA A 826 24.21 36.45 -8.08
N HIS A 827 25.48 36.66 -7.72
CA HIS A 827 25.98 37.84 -6.99
C HIS A 827 26.79 38.79 -7.89
N GLY A 828 26.91 38.49 -9.20
CA GLY A 828 27.56 39.34 -10.19
C GLY A 828 29.08 39.17 -10.31
N HIS A 829 29.66 38.14 -9.68
CA HIS A 829 31.08 37.79 -9.82
C HIS A 829 31.30 36.92 -11.05
N ALA A 830 32.46 37.07 -11.69
CA ALA A 830 32.80 36.31 -12.89
C ALA A 830 33.06 34.83 -12.56
N HIS A 831 32.63 33.93 -13.43
CA HIS A 831 32.96 32.52 -13.28
C HIS A 831 34.47 32.29 -13.42
N ALA A 832 35.00 31.47 -12.52
CA ALA A 832 36.42 31.12 -12.47
C ALA A 832 36.66 29.68 -12.00
N VAL A 833 35.61 28.95 -11.61
CA VAL A 833 35.67 27.60 -11.05
C VAL A 833 34.63 26.73 -11.76
N ILE A 834 34.94 25.46 -11.96
CA ILE A 834 33.97 24.42 -12.31
C ILE A 834 33.89 23.40 -11.19
N GLU A 835 32.67 23.10 -10.77
CA GLU A 835 32.39 22.14 -9.72
C GLU A 835 31.13 21.34 -10.02
N ALA A 836 30.89 20.32 -9.21
CA ALA A 836 29.65 19.55 -9.23
C ALA A 836 29.07 19.48 -7.82
N ASP A 837 27.84 19.93 -7.64
CA ASP A 837 27.07 19.87 -6.40
C ASP A 837 25.63 19.42 -6.69
N SER A 838 24.67 19.62 -5.77
CA SER A 838 23.28 19.20 -5.97
C SER A 838 22.61 19.78 -7.23
N GLU A 839 23.12 20.86 -7.83
CA GLU A 839 22.64 21.46 -9.08
C GLU A 839 23.26 20.82 -10.34
N GLY A 840 24.27 19.96 -10.17
CA GLY A 840 25.02 19.33 -11.24
C GLY A 840 26.35 20.02 -11.52
N VAL A 841 26.98 19.70 -12.66
CA VAL A 841 28.25 20.28 -13.08
C VAL A 841 28.01 21.67 -13.66
N HIS A 842 28.50 22.71 -13.00
CA HIS A 842 28.25 24.09 -13.39
C HIS A 842 29.47 25.00 -13.17
N PHE A 843 29.41 26.20 -13.75
CA PHE A 843 30.41 27.23 -13.55
C PHE A 843 30.02 28.11 -12.37
N THR A 844 31.01 28.43 -11.54
CA THR A 844 30.81 29.30 -10.38
C THR A 844 31.98 30.27 -10.22
N SER A 845 31.80 31.26 -9.35
CA SER A 845 32.83 32.23 -9.02
C SER A 845 33.74 31.70 -7.90
N LEU A 846 34.95 32.27 -7.79
CA LEU A 846 35.84 31.95 -6.67
C LEU A 846 35.24 32.46 -5.34
N GLU A 847 34.49 33.55 -5.38
CA GLU A 847 33.76 34.13 -4.26
C GLU A 847 32.67 33.19 -3.72
N HIS A 848 31.96 32.48 -4.60
CA HIS A 848 30.97 31.51 -4.20
C HIS A 848 31.60 30.18 -3.75
N SER A 849 32.65 29.71 -4.44
CA SER A 849 33.36 28.47 -4.09
C SER A 849 34.13 28.63 -2.76
N ALA A 850 35.16 29.48 -2.75
CA ALA A 850 36.06 29.66 -1.62
C ALA A 850 35.51 30.61 -0.54
N GLY A 851 34.74 31.64 -0.91
CA GLY A 851 34.18 32.60 0.07
C GLY A 851 33.02 32.06 0.91
N GLU A 852 32.39 30.96 0.47
CA GLU A 852 31.42 30.20 1.29
C GLU A 852 32.06 29.03 2.05
N ALA A 853 33.33 28.73 1.80
CA ALA A 853 34.07 27.71 2.52
C ALA A 853 34.55 28.19 3.89
N ASP A 854 34.60 27.26 4.85
CA ASP A 854 35.15 27.49 6.18
C ASP A 854 36.65 27.12 6.23
N GLY A 855 37.08 26.22 5.34
CA GLY A 855 38.50 25.91 5.10
C GLY A 855 38.72 25.43 3.67
N ILE A 856 39.93 25.66 3.16
CA ILE A 856 40.33 25.29 1.79
C ILE A 856 41.82 24.92 1.72
N VAL A 857 42.13 23.88 0.95
CA VAL A 857 43.48 23.53 0.50
C VAL A 857 43.53 23.66 -1.02
N ALA A 858 44.40 24.53 -1.52
CA ALA A 858 44.66 24.67 -2.96
C ALA A 858 45.91 23.85 -3.35
N LEU A 859 45.73 22.91 -4.28
CA LEU A 859 46.76 21.99 -4.75
C LEU A 859 47.02 22.19 -6.24
N ARG A 860 48.29 22.37 -6.63
CA ARG A 860 48.72 22.54 -8.03
C ARG A 860 49.24 21.23 -8.61
N PRO A 861 48.59 20.69 -9.67
CA PRO A 861 49.10 19.51 -10.38
C PRO A 861 50.45 19.71 -11.06
N ARG A 862 51.39 18.78 -10.87
CA ARG A 862 52.67 18.72 -11.59
C ARG A 862 52.53 18.07 -12.97
N VAL A 863 52.00 18.83 -13.92
CA VAL A 863 51.81 18.41 -15.32
C VAL A 863 52.32 19.47 -16.30
N THR A 864 52.65 19.05 -17.53
CA THR A 864 53.01 19.98 -18.62
C THR A 864 51.82 20.87 -19.00
N ASP A 865 52.09 22.00 -19.65
CA ASP A 865 51.03 22.93 -20.06
C ASP A 865 50.05 22.29 -21.06
N GLU A 866 50.49 21.37 -21.92
CA GLU A 866 49.61 20.63 -22.83
C GLU A 866 48.64 19.72 -22.07
N ARG A 867 49.13 19.01 -21.05
CA ARG A 867 48.29 18.15 -20.21
C ARG A 867 47.34 18.96 -19.34
N ARG A 868 47.76 20.13 -18.88
CA ARG A 868 46.91 21.08 -18.16
C ARG A 868 45.78 21.61 -19.06
N ARG A 869 46.11 22.03 -20.29
CA ARG A 869 45.12 22.46 -21.29
C ARG A 869 44.08 21.38 -21.54
N GLU A 870 44.53 20.14 -21.78
CA GLU A 870 43.64 18.99 -22.01
C GLU A 870 42.72 18.72 -20.81
N ALA A 871 43.24 18.80 -19.58
CA ALA A 871 42.46 18.60 -18.38
C ALA A 871 41.35 19.65 -18.22
N ILE A 872 41.67 20.92 -18.48
CA ILE A 872 40.70 22.01 -18.44
C ILE A 872 39.61 21.82 -19.52
N CYS A 873 39.99 21.48 -20.75
CA CYS A 873 39.02 21.21 -21.82
C CYS A 873 38.07 20.05 -21.45
N ARG A 874 38.60 18.99 -20.83
CA ARG A 874 37.79 17.84 -20.36
C ARG A 874 36.83 18.25 -19.24
N ALA A 875 37.29 19.00 -18.25
CA ALA A 875 36.44 19.51 -17.17
C ALA A 875 35.27 20.31 -17.74
N ILE A 876 35.54 21.28 -18.63
CA ILE A 876 34.51 22.12 -19.27
C ILE A 876 33.52 21.28 -20.09
N SER A 877 33.97 20.22 -20.77
CA SER A 877 33.08 19.32 -21.54
C SER A 877 32.02 18.60 -20.70
N HIS A 878 32.14 18.65 -19.37
CA HIS A 878 31.18 18.05 -18.45
C HIS A 878 30.11 19.05 -17.96
N TYR A 879 30.21 20.33 -18.32
CA TYR A 879 29.23 21.35 -17.97
C TYR A 879 27.81 20.93 -18.36
N GLY A 880 26.88 21.07 -17.42
CA GLY A 880 25.46 20.73 -17.58
C GLY A 880 25.09 19.28 -17.27
N LYS A 881 26.04 18.42 -16.90
CA LYS A 881 25.73 17.06 -16.44
C LYS A 881 25.10 17.08 -15.04
N PRO A 882 24.08 16.26 -14.76
CA PRO A 882 23.50 16.13 -13.42
C PRO A 882 24.51 15.62 -12.38
N TYR A 883 24.19 15.82 -11.09
CA TYR A 883 25.00 15.29 -9.99
C TYR A 883 24.74 13.81 -9.74
N ASP A 884 25.80 13.05 -9.49
CA ASP A 884 25.69 11.64 -9.15
C ASP A 884 25.51 11.40 -7.64
N PHE A 885 24.26 11.34 -7.19
CA PHE A 885 23.93 10.99 -5.80
C PHE A 885 24.23 9.53 -5.42
N ASP A 886 24.61 8.68 -6.38
CA ASP A 886 25.00 7.29 -6.18
C ASP A 886 26.53 7.09 -6.01
N PHE A 887 27.35 8.13 -6.24
CA PHE A 887 28.82 8.07 -6.10
C PHE A 887 29.44 6.89 -6.87
N ASP A 888 28.93 6.61 -8.07
CA ASP A 888 29.33 5.51 -8.94
C ASP A 888 30.16 6.04 -10.13
N PHE A 889 31.49 5.99 -10.00
CA PHE A 889 32.44 6.46 -11.03
C PHE A 889 32.37 5.68 -12.36
N PHE A 890 31.50 4.66 -12.47
CA PHE A 890 31.20 3.97 -13.72
C PHE A 890 30.12 4.68 -14.57
N SER A 891 29.36 5.62 -13.99
CA SER A 891 28.45 6.51 -14.69
C SER A 891 29.22 7.63 -15.38
N THR A 892 28.85 7.98 -16.61
CA THR A 892 29.47 9.11 -17.33
C THR A 892 28.48 10.26 -17.55
N HIS A 893 27.20 10.06 -17.25
CA HIS A 893 26.13 11.04 -17.48
C HIS A 893 25.84 11.91 -16.26
N ALA A 894 26.21 11.46 -15.07
CA ALA A 894 26.18 12.25 -13.85
C ALA A 894 27.56 12.17 -13.19
N LEU A 895 28.02 13.25 -12.58
CA LEU A 895 29.34 13.31 -11.96
C LEU A 895 29.23 13.82 -10.52
N VAL A 896 30.12 13.33 -9.65
CA VAL A 896 30.37 13.96 -8.36
C VAL A 896 31.51 14.99 -8.45
N CYS A 897 31.61 15.86 -7.45
CA CYS A 897 32.64 16.90 -7.36
C CYS A 897 34.07 16.39 -7.64
N THR A 898 34.46 15.30 -7.00
CA THR A 898 35.78 14.69 -7.16
C THR A 898 35.97 13.98 -8.50
N GLU A 899 34.89 13.57 -9.14
CA GLU A 899 34.91 12.88 -10.43
C GLU A 899 35.15 13.85 -11.59
N VAL A 900 34.66 15.09 -11.48
CA VAL A 900 35.02 16.17 -12.41
C VAL A 900 36.53 16.37 -12.45
N VAL A 901 37.18 16.43 -11.28
CA VAL A 901 38.63 16.57 -11.15
C VAL A 901 39.37 15.30 -11.59
N PHE A 902 38.89 14.12 -11.19
CA PHE A 902 39.48 12.84 -11.58
C PHE A 902 39.47 12.63 -13.10
N ARG A 903 38.33 12.91 -13.77
CA ARG A 903 38.19 12.75 -15.22
C ARG A 903 38.96 13.82 -16.00
N ALA A 904 39.07 15.03 -15.46
CA ALA A 904 39.92 16.07 -16.04
C ALA A 904 41.37 15.59 -16.15
N TYR A 905 41.92 15.00 -15.07
CA TYR A 905 43.31 14.53 -15.03
C TYR A 905 43.52 13.05 -15.38
N ASP A 906 42.50 12.35 -15.94
CA ASP A 906 42.59 10.93 -16.29
C ASP A 906 43.73 10.68 -17.31
N GLY A 907 44.66 9.80 -16.91
CA GLY A 907 45.89 9.50 -17.66
C GLY A 907 47.02 10.54 -17.52
N ALA A 908 46.80 11.65 -16.83
CA ALA A 908 47.82 12.66 -16.53
C ALA A 908 48.38 12.54 -15.10
N ILE A 909 47.54 12.15 -14.14
CA ILE A 909 47.89 11.93 -12.73
C ILE A 909 47.26 10.60 -12.28
N ASP A 910 48.02 9.77 -11.58
CA ASP A 910 47.50 8.51 -11.03
C ASP A 910 46.84 8.77 -9.67
N LEU A 911 45.53 8.52 -9.59
CA LEU A 911 44.72 8.74 -8.38
C LEU A 911 44.07 7.43 -7.94
N PRO A 912 44.34 6.95 -6.71
CA PRO A 912 43.88 5.65 -6.28
C PRO A 912 42.37 5.64 -6.00
N LEU A 913 41.61 4.88 -6.81
CA LEU A 913 40.19 4.66 -6.58
C LEU A 913 39.95 3.68 -5.42
N THR A 914 39.25 4.14 -4.39
CA THR A 914 38.84 3.32 -3.25
C THR A 914 37.49 2.66 -3.50
N THR A 915 37.14 1.63 -2.73
CA THR A 915 35.85 0.95 -2.85
C THR A 915 35.02 1.19 -1.59
N ILE A 916 33.92 1.92 -1.74
CA ILE A 916 33.00 2.26 -0.65
C ILE A 916 31.64 1.61 -1.00
N LEU A 917 31.14 0.76 -0.12
CA LEU A 917 29.87 0.01 -0.31
C LEU A 917 29.80 -0.76 -1.66
N GLY A 918 30.94 -1.26 -2.14
CA GLY A 918 31.03 -2.00 -3.40
C GLY A 918 31.08 -1.14 -4.66
N ARG A 919 31.16 0.19 -4.53
CA ARG A 919 31.31 1.15 -5.63
C ARG A 919 32.72 1.75 -5.63
N LYS A 920 33.30 1.95 -6.81
CA LYS A 920 34.59 2.65 -6.96
C LYS A 920 34.35 4.15 -6.86
N THR A 921 35.11 4.83 -6.01
CA THR A 921 34.98 6.27 -5.79
C THR A 921 36.30 6.89 -5.33
N LEU A 922 36.40 8.21 -5.47
CA LEU A 922 37.52 9.02 -5.00
C LEU A 922 37.00 10.05 -3.98
N PRO A 923 37.18 9.83 -2.67
CA PRO A 923 36.91 10.83 -1.64
C PRO A 923 37.73 12.11 -1.86
N ALA A 924 37.19 13.29 -1.57
CA ALA A 924 37.92 14.55 -1.76
C ALA A 924 39.16 14.63 -0.85
N GLN A 925 39.08 14.05 0.36
CA GLN A 925 40.24 13.88 1.23
C GLN A 925 41.40 13.11 0.56
N THR A 926 41.16 12.26 -0.43
CA THR A 926 42.22 11.54 -1.12
C THR A 926 43.20 12.48 -1.83
N PHE A 927 42.77 13.65 -2.33
CA PHE A 927 43.69 14.63 -2.91
C PHE A 927 44.70 15.16 -1.87
N VAL A 928 44.22 15.44 -0.66
CA VAL A 928 45.05 15.88 0.47
C VAL A 928 45.93 14.74 0.98
N GLN A 929 45.38 13.52 1.08
CA GLN A 929 46.12 12.33 1.48
C GLN A 929 47.28 12.04 0.53
N VAL A 930 47.03 12.05 -0.79
CA VAL A 930 48.05 11.83 -1.81
C VAL A 930 49.15 12.89 -1.73
N HIS A 931 48.79 14.15 -1.50
CA HIS A 931 49.78 15.22 -1.30
C HIS A 931 50.65 14.95 -0.07
N VAL A 932 50.05 14.66 1.09
CA VAL A 932 50.76 14.37 2.36
C VAL A 932 51.64 13.11 2.25
N ASP A 933 51.12 12.02 1.68
CA ASP A 933 51.85 10.76 1.51
C ASP A 933 53.04 10.89 0.55
N SER A 934 52.98 11.86 -0.36
CA SER A 934 54.04 12.14 -1.33
C SER A 934 55.11 13.11 -0.83
N ARG A 935 55.02 13.57 0.42
CA ARG A 935 55.93 14.56 0.99
C ARG A 935 57.39 14.08 0.97
N GLY A 936 58.29 14.93 0.49
CA GLY A 936 59.71 14.60 0.35
C GLY A 936 60.06 13.72 -0.86
N ARG A 937 59.09 13.31 -1.68
CA ARG A 937 59.34 12.60 -2.94
C ARG A 937 59.46 13.56 -4.12
N ASN A 938 60.40 13.30 -5.03
CA ASN A 938 60.58 14.09 -6.26
C ASN A 938 59.42 13.94 -7.25
N ASP A 939 58.70 12.81 -7.20
CA ASP A 939 57.58 12.46 -8.08
C ASP A 939 56.21 12.81 -7.50
N ARG A 940 56.13 13.74 -6.54
CA ARG A 940 54.85 14.16 -5.97
C ARG A 940 53.89 14.68 -7.06
N PRO A 941 52.60 14.32 -7.03
CA PRO A 941 51.64 14.74 -8.06
C PRO A 941 51.16 16.19 -7.87
N PHE A 942 51.27 16.73 -6.64
CA PHE A 942 50.76 18.06 -6.29
C PHE A 942 51.77 18.91 -5.51
N ASP A 943 51.80 20.21 -5.79
CA ASP A 943 52.41 21.24 -4.93
C ASP A 943 51.32 21.99 -4.14
N MET A 944 51.53 22.25 -2.85
CA MET A 944 50.59 23.07 -2.07
C MET A 944 50.74 24.53 -2.48
N VAL A 945 49.64 25.15 -2.92
CA VAL A 945 49.59 26.59 -3.23
C VAL A 945 49.28 27.37 -1.95
N ARG A 946 48.21 26.98 -1.26
CA ARG A 946 47.75 27.66 -0.05
C ARG A 946 46.88 26.77 0.82
N PHE A 947 46.92 26.97 2.13
CA PHE A 947 46.05 26.32 3.09
C PHE A 947 45.45 27.33 4.07
N LEU A 948 44.12 27.46 4.04
CA LEU A 948 43.35 28.23 5.01
C LEU A 948 42.53 27.24 5.85
N ASP A 949 42.89 27.12 7.12
CA ASP A 949 42.23 26.22 8.06
C ASP A 949 41.10 26.94 8.80
N ALA A 950 40.01 26.22 9.06
CA ALA A 950 38.87 26.76 9.79
C ALA A 950 39.22 26.96 11.27
N ASP A 951 38.92 28.15 11.84
CA ASP A 951 38.96 28.41 13.28
C ASP A 951 37.60 28.99 13.71
N GLU A 952 36.74 28.10 14.23
CA GLU A 952 35.37 28.45 14.62
C GLU A 952 35.31 29.25 15.92
N GLU A 953 36.29 29.11 16.82
CA GLU A 953 36.35 29.90 18.06
C GLU A 953 36.72 31.35 17.76
N ALA A 954 37.67 31.56 16.85
CA ALA A 954 38.05 32.89 16.37
C ALA A 954 37.07 33.46 15.32
N GLY A 955 36.14 32.65 14.79
CA GLY A 955 35.18 33.06 13.77
C GLY A 955 35.82 33.48 12.44
N ARG A 956 36.99 32.94 12.09
CA ARG A 956 37.75 33.27 10.87
C ARG A 956 38.62 32.09 10.39
N ALA A 957 39.03 32.09 9.13
CA ALA A 957 40.01 31.13 8.63
C ALA A 957 41.45 31.61 8.90
N VAL A 958 42.35 30.70 9.25
CA VAL A 958 43.76 30.98 9.58
C VAL A 958 44.66 30.28 8.56
N GLU A 959 45.60 31.02 7.98
CA GLU A 959 46.60 30.43 7.10
C GLU A 959 47.58 29.55 7.91
N ARG A 960 47.86 28.36 7.39
CA ARG A 960 48.72 27.35 8.04
C ARG A 960 49.68 26.75 7.02
N ASP A 961 50.73 26.10 7.51
CA ASP A 961 51.76 25.46 6.70
C ASP A 961 51.39 24.03 6.27
N GLU A 962 52.25 23.42 5.44
CA GLU A 962 52.09 22.06 4.92
C GLU A 962 52.08 21.01 6.05
N ASP A 963 52.77 21.28 7.17
CA ASP A 963 52.79 20.42 8.36
C ASP A 963 51.41 20.33 9.02
N ALA A 964 50.67 21.45 9.08
CA ALA A 964 49.34 21.50 9.66
C ALA A 964 48.29 20.73 8.84
N ILE A 965 48.49 20.54 7.53
CA ILE A 965 47.56 19.79 6.67
C ILE A 965 47.46 18.33 7.10
N ALA A 966 48.58 17.68 7.45
CA ALA A 966 48.57 16.28 7.85
C ALA A 966 47.64 16.04 9.05
N GLY A 967 47.61 16.97 10.00
CA GLY A 967 46.70 16.94 11.15
C GLY A 967 45.22 17.01 10.77
N THR A 968 44.86 17.52 9.58
CA THR A 968 43.47 17.53 9.10
C THR A 968 42.96 16.14 8.73
N LEU A 969 43.85 15.22 8.34
CA LEU A 969 43.48 13.85 7.94
C LEU A 969 43.03 13.01 9.14
N GLU A 970 43.50 13.35 10.34
CA GLU A 970 43.16 12.71 11.61
C GLU A 970 41.91 13.33 12.27
N ARG A 971 41.44 14.49 11.80
CA ARG A 971 40.25 15.16 12.35
C ARG A 971 39.00 14.35 12.03
N SER A 972 38.13 14.20 13.04
CA SER A 972 36.81 13.62 12.83
C SER A 972 36.03 14.45 11.80
N ARG A 973 35.24 13.79 10.97
CA ARG A 973 34.28 14.47 10.07
C ARG A 973 33.29 15.39 10.81
N PHE A 974 33.02 15.08 12.09
CA PHE A 974 32.20 15.89 13.01
C PHE A 974 33.00 16.93 13.81
N SER A 975 34.30 17.07 13.54
CA SER A 975 35.13 18.08 14.19
C SER A 975 34.75 19.45 13.62
N PHE A 976 34.06 20.25 14.41
CA PHE A 976 34.11 21.71 14.29
C PHE A 976 35.47 22.08 14.87
N ALA A 977 36.31 22.80 14.12
CA ALA A 977 37.71 23.02 14.50
C ALA A 977 37.81 23.49 15.97
N ARG A 978 38.74 22.87 16.70
CA ARG A 978 38.96 23.09 18.14
C ARG A 978 39.64 24.41 18.41
#